data_AF-A0A0F8W211-F1
#
_entry.id   AF-A0A0F8W211-F1
#
_cell.length_a   1.000
_cell.length_b   1.000
_cell.length_c   1.000
_cell.angle_alpha   90.00
_cell.angle_beta   90.00
_cell.angle_gamma   90.00
#
_symmetry.space_group_name_H-M   'P 1'
#
loop_
_entity.id
_entity.type
_entity.pdbx_description
1 polymer ?
#
loop_
_entity_poly.entity_id
_entity_poly.type
_entity_poly.pdbx_seq_one_letter_code
_entity_poly.pdbx_strand_id
1 'polypeptide(L)'
;MSRDDIAFHRSFKPRWGPVNSLICVKDEMAGYSHWKQKLSLFSEGRDIVLLEVGPSAESQEMVDAQIKQSTIDQVDGVPFARLAQVNFEQFAKASNTVPSDSERLIWQLANILFNDEIDDDISAGVPPQLRSKYSHRIKKDRLSRLWEGIVRERNAHAVGQAGSAEERAIYLLCSHRVEEACNVLTTSQNFHLATLVSQIGRDPTTRQDMSQQVEMWRQHNVYSEMNEPIRALYELLAGNALRSEGKAGGALEDRASTFTFSERFELDWFQAFGLRLWYGISDDDPLEAAVAKFAHDLETGQEPAFPCPPHQDKDRGVWHTSKDTLGRESPLWVLLQAYSATVGAAKSASLHALELPAAFQPQSVSGDKLSNRLSFQLSRVLAAALGQFDRLSINVAHMDQLVWDYAWELSASGELARTLFVLLHLSRGSDRERAIQEILARFAAHLPDPLTPEGSPNTTWHHLTNDLQLPEGWIWVSKALYARDTGDAAREVDFLVRGKNWDDAHATFCRIVGPTAVIEHDYATLETLLSGFGEGPERNVRGWASGGGVYEDFLRLATARSGQRDPHRLNRLVNALVTMGETIGHSSGVEGLEERVAFKEMSRVVARWTVQEDAKAIELSRVLQLPLTGDARLVQTAEMSRRYYSVVMAGGY
;
A
#
# COMPACT_ATOMS: atom_id res chain seq x y z
N MET A 1 19.70 -9.99 -39.51
CA MET A 1 19.51 -10.21 -38.06
C MET A 1 20.75 -10.89 -37.53
N SER A 2 21.29 -10.37 -36.43
CA SER A 2 22.39 -11.03 -35.71
C SER A 2 21.92 -12.38 -35.14
N ARG A 3 22.85 -13.25 -34.75
CA ARG A 3 22.49 -14.49 -34.04
C ARG A 3 21.73 -14.19 -32.75
N ASP A 4 22.09 -13.10 -32.08
CA ASP A 4 21.47 -12.65 -30.84
C ASP A 4 20.03 -12.16 -31.08
N ASP A 5 19.78 -11.45 -32.19
CA ASP A 5 18.42 -11.06 -32.57
C ASP A 5 17.55 -12.30 -32.81
N ILE A 6 18.04 -13.29 -33.56
CA ILE A 6 17.28 -14.52 -33.84
C ILE A 6 17.00 -15.30 -32.56
N ALA A 7 17.95 -15.35 -31.63
CA ALA A 7 17.78 -15.96 -30.32
C ALA A 7 16.74 -15.21 -29.48
N PHE A 8 16.82 -13.88 -29.41
CA PHE A 8 15.84 -13.04 -28.71
C PHE A 8 14.42 -13.21 -29.26
N HIS A 9 14.26 -13.21 -30.59
CA HIS A 9 12.94 -13.40 -31.22
C HIS A 9 12.36 -14.81 -31.02
N ARG A 10 13.21 -15.83 -30.77
CA ARG A 10 12.78 -17.22 -30.48
C ARG A 10 12.66 -17.54 -28.99
N SER A 11 13.15 -16.65 -28.12
CA SER A 11 13.04 -16.80 -26.67
C SER A 11 11.58 -16.79 -26.21
N PHE A 12 11.28 -17.52 -25.13
CA PHE A 12 9.98 -17.43 -24.49
C PHE A 12 9.96 -16.14 -23.67
N LYS A 13 9.15 -15.17 -24.08
CA LYS A 13 9.09 -13.89 -23.37
C LYS A 13 8.28 -14.06 -22.10
N PRO A 14 8.80 -13.69 -20.92
CA PRO A 14 8.04 -13.74 -19.69
C PRO A 14 6.79 -12.87 -19.79
N ARG A 15 5.68 -13.32 -19.22
CA ARG A 15 4.39 -12.62 -19.23
C ARG A 15 3.74 -12.65 -17.86
N TRP A 16 3.04 -11.57 -17.54
CA TRP A 16 2.15 -11.52 -16.39
C TRP A 16 0.89 -12.36 -16.67
N GLY A 17 0.58 -13.24 -15.73
CA GLY A 17 -0.67 -13.99 -15.67
C GLY A 17 -1.79 -13.18 -15.00
N PRO A 18 -3.02 -13.73 -14.99
CA PRO A 18 -4.22 -12.99 -14.56
C PRO A 18 -4.32 -12.75 -13.04
N VAL A 19 -3.54 -13.46 -12.22
CA VAL A 19 -3.63 -13.42 -10.74
C VAL A 19 -2.26 -13.17 -10.13
N ASN A 20 -1.65 -12.02 -10.44
CA ASN A 20 -0.34 -11.60 -9.90
C ASN A 20 0.77 -12.66 -10.07
N SER A 21 0.68 -13.48 -11.12
CA SER A 21 1.61 -14.55 -11.41
C SER A 21 2.51 -14.18 -12.58
N LEU A 22 3.74 -14.69 -12.58
CA LEU A 22 4.69 -14.52 -13.67
C LEU A 22 4.88 -15.87 -14.36
N ILE A 23 4.72 -15.88 -15.68
CA ILE A 23 4.91 -17.06 -16.52
C ILE A 23 6.25 -16.91 -17.23
N CYS A 24 7.21 -17.79 -16.95
CA CYS A 24 8.55 -17.76 -17.54
C CYS A 24 9.13 -19.17 -17.72
N VAL A 25 10.32 -19.28 -18.32
CA VAL A 25 11.06 -20.55 -18.40
C VAL A 25 11.89 -20.74 -17.13
N LYS A 26 11.99 -21.98 -16.64
CA LYS A 26 12.56 -22.33 -15.31
C LYS A 26 13.97 -21.79 -15.03
N ASP A 27 14.85 -21.79 -16.03
CA ASP A 27 16.24 -21.35 -15.86
C ASP A 27 16.44 -19.82 -15.98
N GLU A 28 15.44 -19.06 -16.45
CA GLU A 28 15.60 -17.61 -16.68
C GLU A 28 15.49 -16.77 -15.39
N MET A 29 14.89 -17.31 -14.32
CA MET A 29 14.64 -16.60 -13.05
C MET A 29 15.42 -17.19 -11.86
N ALA A 30 16.40 -18.07 -12.11
CA ALA A 30 17.23 -18.65 -11.06
C ALA A 30 18.03 -17.56 -10.33
N GLY A 31 17.63 -17.25 -9.09
CA GLY A 31 18.30 -16.25 -8.23
C GLY A 31 17.37 -15.23 -7.56
N TYR A 32 16.11 -15.10 -8.01
CA TYR A 32 15.15 -14.19 -7.38
C TYR A 32 14.34 -14.90 -6.28
N SER A 33 14.67 -14.66 -5.01
CA SER A 33 14.00 -15.23 -3.83
C SER A 33 12.54 -14.80 -3.65
N HIS A 34 12.11 -13.76 -4.37
CA HIS A 34 10.75 -13.19 -4.28
C HIS A 34 9.69 -14.05 -4.96
N TRP A 35 10.09 -15.05 -5.76
CA TRP A 35 9.17 -15.85 -6.57
C TRP A 35 9.12 -17.28 -6.08
N LYS A 36 7.92 -17.78 -5.80
CA LYS A 36 7.67 -19.19 -5.48
C LYS A 36 7.01 -19.87 -6.68
N GLN A 37 7.55 -21.02 -7.06
CA GLN A 37 6.95 -21.86 -8.08
C GLN A 37 5.63 -22.47 -7.59
N LYS A 38 4.52 -22.17 -8.28
CA LYS A 38 3.21 -22.78 -8.03
C LYS A 38 2.95 -23.99 -8.92
N LEU A 39 3.24 -23.85 -10.22
CA LEU A 39 2.96 -24.88 -11.21
C LEU A 39 4.12 -24.96 -12.21
N SER A 40 4.44 -26.17 -12.67
CA SER A 40 5.34 -26.42 -13.80
C SER A 40 4.56 -27.09 -14.91
N LEU A 41 4.72 -26.62 -16.14
CA LEU A 41 4.13 -27.18 -17.35
C LEU A 41 5.24 -27.43 -18.36
N PHE A 42 5.30 -28.64 -18.90
CA PHE A 42 6.21 -28.95 -20.00
C PHE A 42 5.51 -28.68 -21.33
N SER A 43 6.05 -27.78 -22.15
CA SER A 43 5.52 -27.49 -23.49
C SER A 43 6.64 -27.21 -24.47
N GLU A 44 6.54 -27.75 -25.69
CA GLU A 44 7.51 -27.54 -26.79
C GLU A 44 8.99 -27.77 -26.40
N GLY A 45 9.28 -28.76 -25.54
CA GLY A 45 10.64 -29.06 -25.10
C GLY A 45 11.20 -28.11 -24.04
N ARG A 46 10.37 -27.25 -23.44
CA ARG A 46 10.74 -26.28 -22.41
C ARG A 46 9.89 -26.47 -21.14
N ASP A 47 10.53 -26.30 -19.98
CA ASP A 47 9.85 -26.20 -18.69
C ASP A 47 9.36 -24.76 -18.48
N ILE A 48 8.06 -24.55 -18.67
CA ILE A 48 7.38 -23.29 -18.35
C ILE A 48 6.91 -23.37 -16.91
N VAL A 49 7.24 -22.36 -16.11
CA VAL A 49 6.83 -22.24 -14.71
C VAL A 49 5.90 -21.06 -14.53
N LEU A 50 4.88 -21.28 -13.70
CA LEU A 50 4.06 -20.24 -13.14
C LEU A 50 4.58 -19.93 -11.74
N LEU A 51 5.15 -18.73 -11.62
CA LEU A 51 5.69 -18.16 -10.41
C LEU A 51 4.63 -17.26 -9.77
N GLU A 52 4.48 -17.35 -8.46
CA GLU A 52 3.73 -16.40 -7.65
C GLU A 52 4.68 -15.65 -6.73
N VAL A 53 4.27 -14.48 -6.28
CA VAL A 53 5.01 -13.76 -5.26
C VAL A 53 5.07 -14.65 -4.01
N GLY A 54 6.29 -14.96 -3.57
CA GLY A 54 6.49 -15.70 -2.33
C GLY A 54 5.91 -14.92 -1.15
N PRO A 55 5.55 -15.59 -0.04
CA PRO A 55 5.13 -14.89 1.17
C PRO A 55 6.26 -13.97 1.60
N SER A 56 6.10 -12.67 1.36
CA SER A 56 7.01 -11.67 1.88
C SER A 56 6.92 -11.72 3.40
N ALA A 57 8.05 -11.74 4.09
CA ALA A 57 8.12 -11.62 5.54
C ALA A 57 7.79 -10.16 5.94
N GLU A 58 6.63 -9.67 5.52
CA GLU A 58 6.13 -8.36 5.91
C GLU A 58 5.75 -8.41 7.38
N SER A 59 6.30 -7.47 8.16
CA SER A 59 5.86 -7.29 9.52
C SER A 59 4.45 -6.70 9.50
N GLN A 60 3.46 -7.55 9.80
CA GLN A 60 2.07 -7.15 9.95
C GLN A 60 1.93 -6.03 11.00
N GLU A 61 2.77 -6.05 12.03
CA GLU A 61 2.78 -5.04 13.09
C GLU A 61 3.08 -3.63 12.58
N MET A 62 3.94 -3.49 11.57
CA MET A 62 4.25 -2.18 10.97
C MET A 62 3.03 -1.59 10.29
N VAL A 63 2.24 -2.40 9.59
CA VAL A 63 0.99 -1.96 8.94
C VAL A 63 -0.06 -1.67 10.00
N ASP A 64 -0.18 -2.53 11.01
CA ASP A 64 -1.13 -2.36 12.11
C ASP A 64 -0.84 -1.09 12.93
N ALA A 65 0.43 -0.71 13.11
CA ALA A 65 0.82 0.56 13.71
C ALA A 65 0.32 1.75 12.88
N GLN A 66 0.40 1.67 11.56
CA GLN A 66 -0.14 2.70 10.66
C GLN A 66 -1.67 2.76 10.71
N ILE A 67 -2.36 1.61 10.71
CA ILE A 67 -3.82 1.52 10.80
C ILE A 67 -4.31 2.19 12.08
N LYS A 68 -3.68 1.92 13.23
CA LYS A 68 -4.04 2.52 14.53
C LYS A 68 -3.91 4.05 14.58
N GLN A 69 -3.04 4.62 13.75
CA GLN A 69 -2.81 6.07 13.66
C GLN A 69 -3.62 6.74 12.53
N SER A 70 -4.37 5.95 11.77
CA SER A 70 -5.14 6.42 10.62
C SER A 70 -6.60 6.63 10.99
N THR A 71 -7.20 7.67 10.41
CA THR A 71 -8.64 7.91 10.43
C THR A 71 -9.19 7.75 9.02
N ILE A 72 -10.36 7.12 8.90
CA ILE A 72 -11.04 6.93 7.63
C ILE A 72 -12.27 7.82 7.63
N ASP A 73 -12.32 8.73 6.65
CA ASP A 73 -13.40 9.67 6.44
C ASP A 73 -14.07 9.39 5.09
N GLN A 74 -15.38 9.63 4.96
CA GLN A 74 -16.07 9.53 3.66
C GLN A 74 -15.94 10.83 2.87
N VAL A 75 -15.38 10.74 1.66
CA VAL A 75 -15.28 11.84 0.70
C VAL A 75 -16.13 11.45 -0.52
N ASP A 76 -17.23 12.16 -0.75
CA ASP A 76 -18.21 11.88 -1.82
C ASP A 76 -18.75 10.44 -1.80
N GLY A 77 -18.94 9.88 -0.60
CA GLY A 77 -19.42 8.50 -0.41
C GLY A 77 -18.34 7.41 -0.61
N VAL A 78 -17.10 7.80 -0.90
CA VAL A 78 -15.95 6.90 -1.02
C VAL A 78 -15.04 7.07 0.20
N PRO A 79 -14.71 6.00 0.94
CA PRO A 79 -13.83 6.09 2.09
C PRO A 79 -12.42 6.52 1.68
N PHE A 80 -11.80 7.33 2.54
CA PHE A 80 -10.46 7.89 2.34
C PHE A 80 -9.68 7.83 3.65
N ALA A 81 -8.51 7.20 3.61
CA ALA A 81 -7.65 7.06 4.78
C ALA A 81 -6.65 8.22 4.84
N ARG A 82 -6.51 8.82 6.03
CA ARG A 82 -5.47 9.79 6.34
C ARG A 82 -4.84 9.49 7.70
N LEU A 83 -3.54 9.75 7.83
CA LEU A 83 -2.86 9.71 9.11
C LEU A 83 -3.21 10.97 9.89
N ALA A 84 -3.94 10.83 11.01
CA ALA A 84 -4.44 11.96 11.78
C ALA A 84 -3.47 12.40 12.89
N GLN A 85 -2.82 11.43 13.55
CA GLN A 85 -1.82 11.68 14.59
C GLN A 85 -0.63 10.77 14.35
N VAL A 86 0.46 11.37 13.89
CA VAL A 86 1.71 10.63 13.67
C VAL A 86 2.46 10.49 14.98
N ASN A 87 2.69 9.26 15.41
CA ASN A 87 3.59 8.91 16.50
C ASN A 87 4.67 7.95 16.02
N PHE A 88 5.87 8.48 15.79
CA PHE A 88 7.04 7.73 15.34
C PHE A 88 7.52 6.70 16.36
N GLU A 89 7.20 6.85 17.65
CA GLU A 89 7.60 5.90 18.69
C GLU A 89 6.94 4.53 18.48
N GLN A 90 5.68 4.51 18.05
CA GLN A 90 4.97 3.25 17.76
C GLN A 90 5.59 2.51 16.58
N PHE A 91 6.01 3.25 15.53
CA PHE A 91 6.73 2.68 14.39
C PHE A 91 8.12 2.18 14.79
N ALA A 92 8.85 2.93 15.61
CA ALA A 92 10.14 2.49 16.14
C ALA A 92 10.02 1.22 16.99
N LYS A 93 8.97 1.10 17.83
CA LYS A 93 8.69 -0.11 18.61
C LYS A 93 8.32 -1.29 17.71
N ALA A 94 7.43 -1.09 16.73
CA ALA A 94 7.04 -2.13 15.77
C ALA A 94 8.22 -2.58 14.89
N SER A 95 9.17 -1.69 14.58
CA SER A 95 10.36 -2.05 13.80
C SER A 95 11.28 -3.07 14.48
N ASN A 96 11.14 -3.30 15.79
CA ASN A 96 11.92 -4.31 16.51
C ASN A 96 11.57 -5.74 16.11
N THR A 97 10.37 -5.98 15.58
CA THR A 97 9.96 -7.31 15.08
C THR A 97 10.40 -7.56 13.65
N VAL A 98 10.90 -6.53 12.96
CA VAL A 98 11.46 -6.64 11.62
C VAL A 98 12.90 -7.21 11.73
N PRO A 99 13.28 -8.19 10.89
CA PRO A 99 14.62 -8.76 10.88
C PRO A 99 15.70 -7.84 10.28
N SER A 100 15.31 -6.72 9.68
CA SER A 100 16.21 -5.77 9.02
C SER A 100 16.70 -4.71 10.00
N ASP A 101 17.99 -4.76 10.35
CA ASP A 101 18.60 -3.76 11.21
C ASP A 101 18.60 -2.36 10.57
N SER A 102 18.71 -2.27 9.24
CA SER A 102 18.60 -0.99 8.53
C SER A 102 17.23 -0.35 8.69
N GLU A 103 16.14 -1.13 8.62
CA GLU A 103 14.79 -0.60 8.84
C GLU A 103 14.60 -0.13 10.29
N ARG A 104 15.12 -0.89 11.26
CA ARG A 104 15.08 -0.51 12.67
C ARG A 104 15.79 0.84 12.89
N LEU A 105 16.96 1.04 12.31
CA LEU A 105 17.71 2.30 12.40
C LEU A 105 16.94 3.47 11.77
N ILE A 106 16.26 3.25 10.63
CA ILE A 106 15.46 4.30 9.97
C ILE A 106 14.33 4.78 10.88
N TRP A 107 13.57 3.87 11.48
CA TRP A 107 12.46 4.25 12.37
C TRP A 107 12.93 4.82 13.70
N GLN A 108 14.05 4.33 14.25
CA GLN A 108 14.68 4.91 15.43
C GLN A 108 15.13 6.35 15.18
N LEU A 109 15.79 6.61 14.04
CA LEU A 109 16.20 7.95 13.64
C LEU A 109 14.98 8.85 13.43
N ALA A 110 13.96 8.38 12.71
CA ALA A 110 12.74 9.14 12.50
C ALA A 110 12.06 9.53 13.83
N ASN A 111 12.04 8.63 14.81
CA ASN A 111 11.55 8.92 16.15
C ASN A 111 12.38 10.00 16.85
N ILE A 112 13.72 9.90 16.84
CA ILE A 112 14.60 10.91 17.45
C ILE A 112 14.41 12.30 16.83
N LEU A 113 14.23 12.38 15.51
CA LEU A 113 14.13 13.64 14.78
C LEU A 113 12.73 14.26 14.92
N PHE A 114 11.67 13.49 14.71
CA PHE A 114 10.31 14.04 14.55
C PHE A 114 9.40 13.88 15.77
N ASN A 115 9.83 13.15 16.81
CA ASN A 115 9.08 13.04 18.06
C ASN A 115 9.75 13.86 19.17
N ASP A 116 9.03 14.84 19.71
CA ASP A 116 9.52 15.71 20.78
C ASP A 116 9.34 15.08 22.17
N GLU A 117 8.31 14.25 22.33
CA GLU A 117 7.92 13.63 23.59
C GLU A 117 8.49 12.22 23.72
N ILE A 118 9.80 12.12 23.94
CA ILE A 118 10.49 10.86 24.22
C ILE A 118 10.92 10.87 25.69
N ASP A 119 10.46 9.88 26.45
CA ASP A 119 10.91 9.66 27.83
C ASP A 119 12.06 8.66 27.85
N ASP A 120 13.27 9.17 28.06
CA ASP A 120 14.52 8.42 28.18
C ASP A 120 15.37 8.89 29.37
N ASP A 121 16.50 8.22 29.60
CA ASP A 121 17.48 8.57 30.62
C ASP A 121 18.04 10.00 30.43
N ILE A 122 18.17 10.46 29.18
CA ILE A 122 18.60 11.82 28.84
C ILE A 122 17.55 12.84 29.32
N SER A 123 16.27 12.59 29.07
CA SER A 123 15.17 13.47 29.52
C SER A 123 14.92 13.39 31.02
N ALA A 124 15.20 12.25 31.66
CA ALA A 124 15.12 12.10 33.10
C ALA A 124 16.13 12.99 33.82
N GLY A 125 17.30 13.24 33.21
CA GLY A 125 18.33 14.15 33.72
C GLY A 125 17.95 15.64 33.67
N VAL A 126 16.94 16.03 32.88
CA VAL A 126 16.54 17.43 32.68
C VAL A 126 15.19 17.71 33.37
N PRO A 127 15.11 18.71 34.27
CA PRO A 127 13.85 19.12 34.87
C PRO A 127 12.78 19.44 33.82
N PRO A 128 11.51 19.02 34.01
CA PRO A 128 10.47 19.09 32.97
C PRO A 128 10.22 20.52 32.45
N GLN A 129 10.40 21.52 33.31
CA GLN A 129 10.25 22.94 32.97
C GLN A 129 11.33 23.47 32.00
N LEU A 130 12.50 22.81 31.96
CA LEU A 130 13.64 23.19 31.11
C LEU A 130 13.78 22.32 29.86
N ARG A 131 12.99 21.24 29.73
CA ARG A 131 13.06 20.32 28.59
C ARG A 131 12.77 21.01 27.26
N SER A 132 11.79 21.91 27.23
CA SER A 132 11.47 22.69 26.01
C SER A 132 12.61 23.64 25.61
N LYS A 133 13.33 24.21 26.58
CA LYS A 133 14.46 25.11 26.34
C LYS A 133 15.68 24.35 25.79
N TYR A 134 15.94 23.14 26.28
CA TYR A 134 17.07 22.31 25.87
C TYR A 134 16.69 21.21 24.86
N SER A 135 15.55 21.34 24.18
CA SER A 135 15.04 20.33 23.26
C SER A 135 16.04 20.00 22.13
N HIS A 136 16.65 21.01 21.53
CA HIS A 136 17.68 20.85 20.49
C HIS A 136 18.89 20.06 21.01
N ARG A 137 19.32 20.30 22.25
CA ARG A 137 20.46 19.63 22.87
C ARG A 137 20.13 18.19 23.23
N ILE A 138 18.95 17.94 23.80
CA ILE A 138 18.44 16.59 24.08
C ILE A 138 18.38 15.76 22.78
N LYS A 139 17.86 16.34 21.69
CA LYS A 139 17.83 15.66 20.38
C LYS A 139 19.22 15.40 19.82
N LYS A 140 20.14 16.37 19.92
CA LYS A 140 21.54 16.21 19.51
C LYS A 140 22.23 15.08 20.29
N ASP A 141 22.00 14.97 21.59
CA ASP A 141 22.57 13.92 22.43
C ASP A 141 22.02 12.54 22.07
N ARG A 142 20.71 12.44 21.78
CA ARG A 142 20.08 11.21 21.28
C ARG A 142 20.63 10.78 19.93
N LEU A 143 20.74 11.73 18.99
CA LEU A 143 21.30 11.48 17.68
C LEU A 143 22.76 11.02 17.80
N SER A 144 23.57 11.71 18.61
CA SER A 144 24.95 11.33 18.89
C SER A 144 25.05 9.91 19.43
N ARG A 145 24.21 9.54 20.41
CA ARG A 145 24.18 8.19 20.98
C ARG A 145 23.82 7.11 19.95
N LEU A 146 22.81 7.37 19.11
CA LEU A 146 22.45 6.45 18.02
C LEU A 146 23.62 6.30 17.03
N TRP A 147 24.22 7.43 16.63
CA TRP A 147 25.30 7.47 15.64
C TRP A 147 26.56 6.77 16.14
N GLU A 148 26.90 6.94 17.42
CA GLU A 148 27.97 6.20 18.09
C GLU A 148 27.76 4.68 18.00
N GLY A 149 26.54 4.20 18.25
CA GLY A 149 26.20 2.78 18.13
C GLY A 149 26.49 2.25 16.72
N ILE A 150 26.01 2.96 15.70
CA ILE A 150 26.19 2.61 14.28
C ILE A 150 27.68 2.56 13.91
N VAL A 151 28.42 3.62 14.23
CA VAL A 151 29.84 3.74 13.86
C VAL A 151 30.69 2.69 14.58
N ARG A 152 30.40 2.38 15.86
CA ARG A 152 31.14 1.38 16.64
C ARG A 152 30.97 -0.03 16.07
N GLU A 153 29.76 -0.40 15.65
CA GLU A 153 29.49 -1.70 15.06
C GLU A 153 30.21 -1.86 13.71
N ARG A 154 30.18 -0.81 12.89
CA ARG A 154 30.77 -0.82 11.54
C ARG A 154 32.30 -0.79 11.55
N ASN A 155 32.90 -0.07 12.48
CA ASN A 155 34.33 0.27 12.45
C ASN A 155 35.19 -0.39 13.54
N ALA A 156 34.71 -1.50 14.11
CA ALA A 156 35.44 -2.25 15.14
C ALA A 156 36.85 -2.69 14.71
N HIS A 157 37.08 -2.89 13.41
CA HIS A 157 38.36 -3.36 12.85
C HIS A 157 39.37 -2.26 12.50
N ALA A 158 38.90 -1.02 12.23
CA ALA A 158 39.76 0.08 11.76
C ALA A 158 40.83 0.48 12.81
N VAL A 159 40.47 0.45 14.10
CA VAL A 159 41.38 0.78 15.21
C VAL A 159 42.59 -0.18 15.27
N GLY A 160 42.44 -1.41 14.79
CA GLY A 160 43.51 -2.41 14.77
C GLY A 160 44.48 -2.28 13.59
N GLN A 161 44.12 -1.53 12.55
CA GLN A 161 44.91 -1.35 11.34
C GLN A 161 45.82 -0.10 11.38
N ALA A 162 45.72 0.71 12.44
CA ALA A 162 46.48 1.93 12.59
C ALA A 162 48.00 1.68 12.60
N GLY A 163 48.74 2.42 11.77
CA GLY A 163 50.20 2.33 11.69
C GLY A 163 50.93 3.13 12.78
N SER A 164 50.25 4.07 13.42
CA SER A 164 50.81 4.94 14.48
C SER A 164 49.84 5.19 15.62
N ALA A 165 50.34 5.67 16.76
CA ALA A 165 49.50 5.98 17.92
C ALA A 165 48.58 7.18 17.66
N GLU A 166 49.05 8.15 16.89
CA GLU A 166 48.31 9.34 16.48
C GLU A 166 47.19 8.99 15.50
N GLU A 167 47.47 8.10 14.55
CA GLU A 167 46.46 7.57 13.63
C GLU A 167 45.42 6.72 14.37
N ARG A 168 45.85 5.91 15.36
CA ARG A 168 44.92 5.19 16.24
C ARG A 168 44.03 6.14 17.04
N ALA A 169 44.57 7.28 17.49
CA ALA A 169 43.77 8.32 18.15
C ALA A 169 42.73 8.92 17.19
N ILE A 170 43.06 9.16 15.92
CA ILE A 170 42.10 9.60 14.89
C ILE A 170 40.97 8.58 14.71
N TYR A 171 41.24 7.29 14.51
CA TYR A 171 40.18 6.29 14.36
C TYR A 171 39.24 6.21 15.58
N LEU A 172 39.78 6.39 16.79
CA LEU A 172 38.99 6.46 18.01
C LEU A 172 38.12 7.72 18.06
N LEU A 173 38.63 8.88 17.63
CA LEU A 173 37.85 10.12 17.53
C LEU A 173 36.77 10.04 16.45
N CYS A 174 37.03 9.39 15.31
CA CYS A 174 36.04 9.08 14.29
C CYS A 174 34.92 8.15 14.80
N SER A 175 35.11 7.50 15.96
CA SER A 175 34.11 6.68 16.65
C SER A 175 33.59 7.32 17.94
N HIS A 176 33.83 8.62 18.14
CA HIS A 176 33.51 9.40 19.36
C HIS A 176 34.08 8.83 20.68
N ARG A 177 35.18 8.09 20.63
CA ARG A 177 35.85 7.51 21.81
C ARG A 177 36.96 8.42 22.31
N VAL A 178 36.60 9.64 22.73
CA VAL A 178 37.55 10.69 23.13
C VAL A 178 38.45 10.25 24.29
N GLU A 179 37.89 9.60 25.31
CA GLU A 179 38.64 9.12 26.48
C GLU A 179 39.74 8.12 26.09
N GLU A 180 39.41 7.18 25.20
CA GLU A 180 40.35 6.18 24.74
C GLU A 180 41.42 6.78 23.82
N ALA A 181 41.04 7.75 22.98
CA ALA A 181 42.00 8.50 22.19
C ALA A 181 43.02 9.24 23.09
N CYS A 182 42.55 9.86 24.17
CA CYS A 182 43.43 10.51 25.16
C CYS A 182 44.36 9.50 25.84
N ASN A 183 43.87 8.32 26.19
CA ASN A 183 44.68 7.25 26.80
C ASN A 183 45.77 6.74 25.85
N VAL A 184 45.45 6.57 24.56
CA VAL A 184 46.43 6.17 23.53
C VAL A 184 47.53 7.22 23.40
N LEU A 185 47.17 8.51 23.31
CA LEU A 185 48.14 9.61 23.20
C LEU A 185 48.99 9.77 24.47
N THR A 186 48.40 9.54 25.65
CA THR A 186 49.13 9.55 26.92
C THR A 186 50.15 8.41 26.98
N THR A 187 49.75 7.21 26.53
CA THR A 187 50.62 6.03 26.48
C THR A 187 51.76 6.22 25.48
N SER A 188 51.51 6.94 24.37
CA SER A 188 52.53 7.30 23.38
C SER A 188 53.40 8.50 23.78
N GLN A 189 53.27 9.00 25.01
CA GLN A 189 53.99 10.16 25.56
C GLN A 189 53.69 11.51 24.88
N ASN A 190 52.59 11.60 24.11
CA ASN A 190 52.11 12.84 23.50
C ASN A 190 51.17 13.60 24.46
N PHE A 191 51.68 13.99 25.63
CA PHE A 191 50.87 14.60 26.71
C PHE A 191 50.20 15.91 26.31
N HIS A 192 50.85 16.72 25.46
CA HIS A 192 50.28 17.97 24.98
C HIS A 192 49.02 17.72 24.16
N LEU A 193 49.11 16.82 23.18
CA LEU A 193 47.99 16.48 22.31
C LEU A 193 46.88 15.76 23.09
N ALA A 194 47.23 14.88 24.04
CA ALA A 194 46.26 14.26 24.94
C ALA A 194 45.46 15.31 25.75
N THR A 195 46.13 16.36 26.23
CA THR A 195 45.48 17.46 26.96
C THR A 195 44.54 18.24 26.06
N LEU A 196 44.98 18.58 24.83
CA LEU A 196 44.14 19.30 23.88
C LEU A 196 42.93 18.47 23.42
N VAL A 197 43.15 17.19 23.07
CA VAL A 197 42.08 16.26 22.65
C VAL A 197 41.02 16.07 23.73
N SER A 198 41.38 16.17 25.02
CA SER A 198 40.38 16.14 26.10
C SER A 198 39.38 17.30 26.08
N GLN A 199 39.71 18.40 25.38
CA GLN A 199 38.88 19.61 25.25
C GLN A 199 38.11 19.67 23.92
N ILE A 200 38.25 18.66 23.06
CA ILE A 200 37.63 18.65 21.74
C ILE A 200 36.10 18.79 21.83
N GLY A 201 35.51 19.62 20.97
CA GLY A 201 34.06 19.80 20.85
C GLY A 201 33.37 20.63 21.95
N ARG A 202 34.03 20.93 23.08
CA ARG A 202 33.39 21.57 24.25
C ARG A 202 33.39 23.09 24.25
N ASP A 203 34.56 23.70 24.08
CA ASP A 203 34.75 25.14 24.30
C ASP A 203 35.00 25.92 23.00
N PRO A 204 34.17 26.93 22.66
CA PRO A 204 34.37 27.72 21.46
C PRO A 204 35.65 28.55 21.47
N THR A 205 36.17 28.94 22.65
CA THR A 205 37.40 29.75 22.71
C THR A 205 38.62 28.92 22.33
N THR A 206 38.74 27.72 22.90
CA THR A 206 39.77 26.74 22.54
C THR A 206 39.75 26.41 21.04
N ARG A 207 38.56 26.25 20.46
CA ARG A 207 38.39 26.03 19.02
C ARG A 207 38.90 27.21 18.18
N GLN A 208 38.55 28.43 18.58
CA GLN A 208 39.00 29.64 17.89
C GLN A 208 40.52 29.81 17.99
N ASP A 209 41.09 29.62 19.18
CA ASP A 209 42.55 29.71 19.40
C ASP A 209 43.29 28.66 18.57
N MET A 210 42.78 27.43 18.53
CA MET A 210 43.37 26.37 17.70
C MET A 210 43.24 26.68 16.21
N SER A 211 42.12 27.26 15.76
CA SER A 211 41.97 27.68 14.36
C SER A 211 42.99 28.75 13.95
N GLN A 212 43.28 29.70 14.84
CA GLN A 212 44.32 30.71 14.62
C GLN A 212 45.72 30.08 14.63
N GLN A 213 45.97 29.12 15.52
CA GLN A 213 47.23 28.39 15.61
C GLN A 213 47.51 27.58 14.34
N VAL A 214 46.50 26.87 13.84
CA VAL A 214 46.54 26.13 12.56
C VAL A 214 46.89 27.07 11.41
N GLU A 215 46.23 28.23 11.32
CA GLU A 215 46.48 29.21 10.27
C GLU A 215 47.90 29.81 10.38
N MET A 216 48.37 30.12 11.59
CA MET A 216 49.75 30.56 11.82
C MET A 216 50.76 29.51 11.38
N TRP A 217 50.54 28.24 11.69
CA TRP A 217 51.42 27.15 11.27
C TRP A 217 51.43 26.97 9.74
N ARG A 218 50.31 27.19 9.05
CA ARG A 218 50.26 27.20 7.58
C ARG A 218 51.06 28.36 6.98
N GLN A 219 50.93 29.56 7.55
CA GLN A 219 51.65 30.76 7.09
C GLN A 219 53.17 30.67 7.28
N HIS A 220 53.62 30.03 8.36
CA HIS A 220 55.03 29.85 8.70
C HIS A 220 55.63 28.54 8.18
N ASN A 221 54.94 27.82 7.29
CA ASN A 221 55.34 26.54 6.71
C ASN A 221 55.69 25.44 7.75
N VAL A 222 55.11 25.47 8.95
CA VAL A 222 55.35 24.44 10.00
C VAL A 222 54.62 23.13 9.69
N TYR A 223 53.61 23.17 8.81
CA TYR A 223 52.81 22.01 8.42
C TYR A 223 53.59 20.92 7.67
N SER A 224 54.69 21.26 7.00
CA SER A 224 55.53 20.28 6.30
C SER A 224 56.29 19.37 7.28
N GLU A 225 56.54 19.85 8.50
CA GLU A 225 57.20 19.10 9.57
C GLU A 225 56.24 18.19 10.36
N MET A 226 54.92 18.31 10.12
CA MET A 226 53.89 17.56 10.85
C MET A 226 53.32 16.41 10.03
N ASN A 227 53.29 15.22 10.65
CA ASN A 227 52.66 14.03 10.09
C ASN A 227 51.16 14.28 9.87
N GLU A 228 50.58 13.64 8.85
CA GLU A 228 49.17 13.80 8.49
C GLU A 228 48.19 13.51 9.65
N PRO A 229 48.36 12.47 10.50
CA PRO A 229 47.47 12.26 11.64
C PRO A 229 47.51 13.40 12.67
N ILE A 230 48.68 13.99 12.91
CA ILE A 230 48.84 15.11 13.84
C ILE A 230 48.15 16.36 13.29
N ARG A 231 48.33 16.63 11.99
CA ARG A 231 47.62 17.72 11.31
C ARG A 231 46.11 17.53 11.42
N ALA A 232 45.61 16.32 11.15
CA ALA A 232 44.19 16.02 11.30
C ALA A 232 43.67 16.25 12.73
N LEU A 233 44.45 15.87 13.76
CA LEU A 233 44.06 16.10 15.17
C LEU A 233 43.92 17.60 15.49
N TYR A 234 44.85 18.44 15.03
CA TYR A 234 44.75 19.89 15.24
C TYR A 234 43.62 20.54 14.45
N GLU A 235 43.37 20.10 13.21
CA GLU A 235 42.24 20.57 12.41
C GLU A 235 40.89 20.22 13.07
N LEU A 236 40.76 18.99 13.61
CA LEU A 236 39.57 18.59 14.37
C LEU A 236 39.39 19.43 15.65
N LEU A 237 40.48 19.74 16.36
CA LEU A 237 40.45 20.64 17.51
C LEU A 237 40.06 22.08 17.14
N ALA A 238 40.43 22.54 15.94
CA ALA A 238 39.97 23.80 15.36
C ALA A 238 38.51 23.74 14.87
N GLY A 239 37.85 22.58 14.93
CA GLY A 239 36.50 22.34 14.44
C GLY A 239 36.39 22.27 12.92
N ASN A 240 37.51 22.12 12.23
CA ASN A 240 37.56 21.77 10.82
C ASN A 240 37.50 20.25 10.67
N ALA A 241 36.32 19.73 10.32
CA ALA A 241 36.04 18.30 10.22
C ALA A 241 36.19 17.72 8.81
N LEU A 242 36.63 18.51 7.82
CA LEU A 242 36.64 18.11 6.40
C LEU A 242 38.06 17.73 5.93
N ARG A 243 38.99 18.70 5.91
CA ARG A 243 40.30 18.51 5.26
C ARG A 243 41.41 19.31 5.90
N SER A 244 42.63 18.79 5.81
CA SER A 244 43.84 19.54 6.12
C SER A 244 44.41 20.14 4.85
N GLU A 245 44.45 21.47 4.78
CA GLU A 245 45.06 22.16 3.64
C GLU A 245 46.58 22.19 3.79
N GLY A 246 47.26 21.66 2.79
CA GLY A 246 48.71 21.73 2.66
C GLY A 246 49.14 22.76 1.61
N LYS A 247 50.44 22.91 1.46
CA LYS A 247 51.06 23.83 0.50
C LYS A 247 51.69 23.05 -0.65
N ALA A 248 51.16 23.19 -1.87
CA ALA A 248 51.67 22.47 -3.04
C ALA A 248 52.86 23.18 -3.74
N GLY A 249 53.02 24.49 -3.55
CA GLY A 249 54.07 25.30 -4.15
C GLY A 249 55.07 25.86 -3.14
N GLY A 250 56.31 26.11 -3.56
CA GLY A 250 57.40 26.58 -2.69
C GLY A 250 58.64 25.69 -2.74
N ALA A 251 59.56 25.92 -1.80
CA ALA A 251 60.71 25.05 -1.56
C ALA A 251 60.24 23.63 -1.23
N LEU A 252 61.05 22.61 -1.54
CA LEU A 252 60.67 21.20 -1.34
C LEU A 252 60.32 20.93 0.15
N GLU A 253 61.05 21.57 1.06
CA GLU A 253 60.88 21.51 2.51
C GLU A 253 59.59 22.16 3.03
N ASP A 254 58.97 23.07 2.26
CA ASP A 254 57.72 23.73 2.64
C ASP A 254 56.47 22.97 2.14
N ARG A 255 56.66 21.88 1.37
CA ARG A 255 55.54 21.19 0.73
C ARG A 255 54.83 20.29 1.74
N ALA A 256 53.52 20.47 1.84
CA ALA A 256 52.66 19.62 2.65
C ALA A 256 51.50 19.07 1.79
N SER A 257 51.16 17.79 1.97
CA SER A 257 50.02 17.17 1.29
C SER A 257 48.72 17.81 1.74
N THR A 258 47.85 18.14 0.79
CA THR A 258 46.44 18.40 1.05
C THR A 258 45.71 17.07 1.03
N PHE A 259 44.89 16.79 2.04
CA PHE A 259 44.06 15.59 2.06
C PHE A 259 42.74 15.84 2.80
N THR A 260 41.69 15.17 2.34
CA THR A 260 40.40 15.10 3.03
C THR A 260 40.43 13.92 4.02
N PHE A 261 39.79 14.07 5.18
CA PHE A 261 39.85 13.04 6.22
C PHE A 261 39.24 11.72 5.73
N SER A 262 38.13 11.79 5.01
CA SER A 262 37.45 10.60 4.47
C SER A 262 38.29 9.83 3.46
N GLU A 263 39.09 10.52 2.63
CA GLU A 263 40.03 9.90 1.69
C GLU A 263 41.25 9.32 2.40
N ARG A 264 41.84 10.07 3.34
CA ARG A 264 43.11 9.67 3.95
C ARG A 264 42.97 8.55 4.96
N PHE A 265 41.95 8.64 5.80
CA PHE A 265 41.68 7.67 6.86
C PHE A 265 40.59 6.69 6.48
N GLU A 266 40.24 6.64 5.20
CA GLU A 266 39.36 5.60 4.72
C GLU A 266 38.03 5.60 5.52
N LEU A 267 37.39 6.77 5.64
CA LEU A 267 36.19 6.93 6.47
C LEU A 267 34.92 6.69 5.65
N ASP A 268 33.94 6.03 6.26
CA ASP A 268 32.59 5.96 5.71
C ASP A 268 31.82 7.27 5.92
N TRP A 269 30.70 7.44 5.21
CA TRP A 269 29.90 8.66 5.32
C TRP A 269 29.31 8.84 6.73
N PHE A 270 29.10 7.75 7.49
CA PHE A 270 28.65 7.81 8.88
C PHE A 270 29.71 8.48 9.77
N GLN A 271 30.98 8.09 9.63
CA GLN A 271 32.11 8.72 10.32
C GLN A 271 32.30 10.16 9.85
N ALA A 272 32.27 10.42 8.54
CA ALA A 272 32.42 11.77 7.99
C ALA A 272 31.34 12.74 8.51
N PHE A 273 30.08 12.31 8.54
CA PHE A 273 29.00 13.08 9.16
C PHE A 273 29.17 13.19 10.69
N GLY A 274 29.58 12.11 11.36
CA GLY A 274 29.85 12.07 12.79
C GLY A 274 30.88 13.12 13.23
N LEU A 275 31.97 13.29 12.47
CA LEU A 275 32.98 14.33 12.75
C LEU A 275 32.37 15.74 12.74
N ARG A 276 31.41 16.01 11.84
CA ARG A 276 30.72 17.30 11.77
C ARG A 276 29.72 17.48 12.91
N LEU A 277 29.04 16.42 13.30
CA LEU A 277 28.09 16.40 14.41
C LEU A 277 28.79 16.62 15.76
N TRP A 278 29.93 15.97 16.00
CA TRP A 278 30.63 15.98 17.29
C TRP A 278 31.65 17.10 17.43
N TYR A 279 32.39 17.42 16.36
CA TYR A 279 33.54 18.35 16.43
C TYR A 279 33.37 19.57 15.50
N GLY A 280 32.57 19.45 14.44
CA GLY A 280 32.35 20.53 13.47
C GLY A 280 31.38 21.62 13.95
N ILE A 281 30.53 21.36 14.93
CA ILE A 281 29.56 22.32 15.50
C ILE A 281 29.81 22.51 16.99
N SER A 282 29.37 23.63 17.56
CA SER A 282 29.42 23.86 19.01
C SER A 282 28.35 23.06 19.75
N ASP A 283 28.51 22.92 21.07
CA ASP A 283 27.53 22.26 21.95
C ASP A 283 26.14 22.89 21.92
N ASP A 284 26.08 24.23 21.82
CA ASP A 284 24.84 24.99 21.74
C ASP A 284 24.30 25.13 20.30
N ASP A 285 25.07 24.69 19.29
CA ASP A 285 24.61 24.71 17.91
C ASP A 285 23.59 23.59 17.67
N PRO A 286 22.51 23.87 16.91
CA PRO A 286 21.51 22.87 16.57
C PRO A 286 22.07 21.84 15.57
N LEU A 287 21.56 20.60 15.59
CA LEU A 287 22.08 19.51 14.76
C LEU A 287 21.95 19.79 13.25
N GLU A 288 21.01 20.65 12.87
CA GLU A 288 20.74 21.17 11.54
C GLU A 288 21.98 21.88 10.97
N ALA A 289 22.80 22.49 11.82
CA ALA A 289 24.05 23.12 11.40
C ALA A 289 25.08 22.09 10.91
N ALA A 290 25.14 20.90 11.54
CA ALA A 290 26.00 19.81 11.09
C ALA A 290 25.51 19.23 9.76
N VAL A 291 24.19 19.05 9.61
CA VAL A 291 23.55 18.63 8.35
C VAL A 291 23.85 19.62 7.23
N ALA A 292 23.68 20.92 7.47
CA ALA A 292 23.94 21.96 6.47
C ALA A 292 25.42 22.00 6.04
N LYS A 293 26.36 21.87 6.99
CA LYS A 293 27.80 21.79 6.68
C LYS A 293 28.12 20.59 5.81
N PHE A 294 27.64 19.40 6.18
CA PHE A 294 27.89 18.18 5.41
C PHE A 294 27.25 18.25 4.01
N ALA A 295 26.02 18.74 3.91
CA ALA A 295 25.34 18.92 2.62
C ALA A 295 26.11 19.89 1.70
N HIS A 296 26.59 21.01 2.24
CA HIS A 296 27.41 21.97 1.49
C HIS A 296 28.72 21.36 0.98
N ASP A 297 29.40 20.56 1.82
CA ASP A 297 30.65 19.90 1.45
C ASP A 297 30.43 18.85 0.33
N LEU A 298 29.28 18.16 0.35
CA LEU A 298 28.88 17.21 -0.69
C LEU A 298 28.52 17.91 -2.02
N GLU A 299 27.79 19.03 -1.95
CA GLU A 299 27.41 19.81 -3.14
C GLU A 299 28.61 20.42 -3.85
N THR A 300 29.55 20.97 -3.07
CA THR A 300 30.80 21.54 -3.58
C THR A 300 31.79 20.47 -4.06
N GLY A 301 31.51 19.19 -3.81
CA GLY A 301 32.35 18.06 -4.19
C GLY A 301 33.66 17.95 -3.40
N GLN A 302 33.73 18.62 -2.23
CA GLN A 302 34.90 18.54 -1.36
C GLN A 302 34.87 17.31 -0.46
N GLU A 303 33.68 16.81 -0.12
CA GLU A 303 33.50 15.57 0.63
C GLU A 303 33.29 14.38 -0.32
N PRO A 304 34.22 13.41 -0.36
CA PRO A 304 34.11 12.22 -1.19
C PRO A 304 33.19 11.13 -0.59
N ALA A 305 32.95 11.14 0.73
CA ALA A 305 32.11 10.13 1.39
C ALA A 305 30.61 10.41 1.17
N PHE A 306 30.10 10.01 0.00
CA PHE A 306 28.71 10.20 -0.35
C PHE A 306 27.76 9.28 0.48
N PRO A 307 26.59 9.77 0.95
CA PRO A 307 25.64 8.97 1.72
C PRO A 307 24.91 7.91 0.89
N CYS A 308 25.57 6.79 0.61
CA CYS A 308 24.99 5.68 -0.14
C CYS A 308 24.04 4.82 0.73
N PRO A 309 22.99 4.22 0.12
CA PRO A 309 22.14 3.25 0.79
C PRO A 309 22.91 2.05 1.38
N PRO A 310 22.51 1.53 2.57
CA PRO A 310 23.25 0.45 3.25
C PRO A 310 23.41 -0.85 2.45
N HIS A 311 22.46 -1.17 1.56
CA HIS A 311 22.50 -2.40 0.77
C HIS A 311 23.47 -2.32 -0.43
N GLN A 312 23.92 -1.13 -0.81
CA GLN A 312 24.96 -0.89 -1.82
C GLN A 312 26.36 -0.90 -1.23
N ASP A 313 26.47 -0.92 0.10
CA ASP A 313 27.71 -1.01 0.89
C ASP A 313 28.35 -2.42 0.86
N LYS A 314 27.94 -3.28 -0.08
CA LYS A 314 28.32 -4.71 -0.11
C LYS A 314 29.74 -4.95 -0.64
N ASP A 315 30.35 -3.97 -1.31
CA ASP A 315 31.77 -4.01 -1.60
C ASP A 315 32.56 -3.46 -0.40
N ARG A 316 32.63 -4.27 0.66
CA ARG A 316 33.58 -4.07 1.76
C ARG A 316 35.01 -3.98 1.19
N GLY A 317 35.49 -2.76 0.96
CA GLY A 317 36.85 -2.48 0.48
C GLY A 317 36.97 -1.75 -0.86
N VAL A 318 35.88 -1.33 -1.51
CA VAL A 318 35.96 -0.44 -2.68
C VAL A 318 35.29 0.90 -2.35
N TRP A 319 36.13 1.92 -2.19
CA TRP A 319 35.76 3.32 -2.05
C TRP A 319 34.79 3.74 -3.16
N HIS A 320 33.51 3.93 -2.82
CA HIS A 320 32.59 4.62 -3.72
C HIS A 320 32.87 6.13 -3.65
N THR A 321 33.96 6.54 -4.31
CA THR A 321 34.31 7.95 -4.61
C THR A 321 33.43 8.54 -5.72
N SER A 322 32.52 7.75 -6.28
CA SER A 322 31.60 8.21 -7.32
C SER A 322 30.20 8.31 -6.73
N LYS A 323 29.56 9.47 -6.93
CA LYS A 323 28.10 9.56 -6.94
C LYS A 323 27.62 8.36 -7.74
N ASP A 324 26.81 7.51 -7.13
CA ASP A 324 26.09 6.47 -7.84
C ASP A 324 25.58 7.07 -9.17
N THR A 325 25.66 6.34 -10.28
CA THR A 325 25.29 6.85 -11.61
C THR A 325 23.84 7.37 -11.64
N LEU A 326 23.06 7.03 -10.61
CA LEU A 326 21.68 7.42 -10.34
C LEU A 326 21.49 8.43 -9.17
N GLY A 327 22.56 8.81 -8.45
CA GLY A 327 22.52 9.80 -7.37
C GLY A 327 21.68 9.41 -6.16
N ARG A 328 21.55 8.12 -5.83
CA ARG A 328 20.65 7.64 -4.77
C ARG A 328 21.22 7.92 -3.38
N GLU A 329 20.45 8.63 -2.56
CA GLU A 329 20.81 8.93 -1.18
C GLU A 329 20.31 7.85 -0.21
N SER A 330 21.04 7.68 0.89
CA SER A 330 20.65 6.86 2.03
C SER A 330 19.36 7.39 2.68
N PRO A 331 18.38 6.54 3.03
CA PRO A 331 17.17 6.98 3.70
C PRO A 331 17.44 7.67 5.05
N LEU A 332 18.54 7.32 5.73
CA LEU A 332 18.96 8.00 6.97
C LEU A 332 19.40 9.43 6.70
N TRP A 333 20.12 9.67 5.60
CA TRP A 333 20.54 11.00 5.18
C TRP A 333 19.35 11.85 4.73
N VAL A 334 18.42 11.26 3.98
CA VAL A 334 17.16 11.91 3.58
C VAL A 334 16.34 12.34 4.80
N LEU A 335 16.26 11.52 5.86
CA LEU A 335 15.58 11.90 7.11
C LEU A 335 16.26 13.09 7.81
N LEU A 336 17.59 13.13 7.85
CA LEU A 336 18.35 14.25 8.41
C LEU A 336 18.11 15.53 7.61
N GLN A 337 18.14 15.45 6.26
CA GLN A 337 17.81 16.57 5.39
C GLN A 337 16.36 17.03 5.60
N ALA A 338 15.40 16.10 5.65
CA ALA A 338 13.99 16.39 5.87
C ALA A 338 13.78 17.16 7.18
N TYR A 339 14.40 16.71 8.27
CA TYR A 339 14.34 17.41 9.56
C TYR A 339 14.99 18.80 9.50
N SER A 340 16.17 18.90 8.90
CA SER A 340 16.87 20.18 8.76
C SER A 340 16.08 21.20 7.91
N ALA A 341 15.31 20.72 6.92
CA ALA A 341 14.50 21.56 6.06
C ALA A 341 13.22 22.07 6.75
N THR A 342 12.73 21.37 7.78
CA THR A 342 11.45 21.68 8.44
C THR A 342 11.63 22.55 9.68
N VAL A 343 12.65 22.28 10.50
CA VAL A 343 12.95 23.04 11.73
C VAL A 343 13.89 24.21 11.43
N GLY A 344 14.81 24.02 10.46
CA GLY A 344 15.81 24.99 10.08
C GLY A 344 15.26 26.08 9.17
N ALA A 345 14.56 27.06 9.73
CA ALA A 345 14.34 28.37 9.10
C ALA A 345 15.65 29.20 8.99
N ALA A 346 16.77 28.58 8.61
CA ALA A 346 18.07 29.20 8.50
C ALA A 346 18.65 28.95 7.10
N LYS A 347 18.26 29.81 6.14
CA LYS A 347 19.10 30.39 5.07
C LYS A 347 20.15 29.50 4.35
N SER A 348 20.07 28.18 4.40
CA SER A 348 21.00 27.32 3.68
C SER A 348 20.45 27.11 2.29
N ALA A 349 21.16 27.68 1.31
CA ALA A 349 20.90 27.49 -0.11
C ALA A 349 21.29 26.09 -0.61
N SER A 350 21.97 25.30 0.22
CA SER A 350 22.58 24.00 -0.10
C SER A 350 21.74 22.78 0.33
N LEU A 351 20.42 22.96 0.50
CA LEU A 351 19.52 21.84 0.79
C LEU A 351 18.45 21.82 -0.30
N HIS A 352 18.44 20.75 -1.10
CA HIS A 352 17.45 20.52 -2.14
C HIS A 352 16.05 20.35 -1.54
N ALA A 353 15.03 20.74 -2.33
CA ALA A 353 13.64 20.46 -1.98
C ALA A 353 13.42 18.94 -1.96
N LEU A 354 12.72 18.45 -0.94
CA LEU A 354 12.43 17.04 -0.77
C LEU A 354 11.16 16.68 -1.53
N GLU A 355 11.29 15.80 -2.53
CA GLU A 355 10.14 15.27 -3.28
C GLU A 355 9.74 13.88 -2.78
N LEU A 356 8.51 13.72 -2.29
CA LEU A 356 7.94 12.44 -1.87
C LEU A 356 7.06 11.86 -3.00
N PRO A 357 7.20 10.57 -3.36
CA PRO A 357 8.04 9.53 -2.76
C PRO A 357 9.44 9.39 -3.41
N ALA A 358 9.85 10.32 -4.29
CA ALA A 358 11.13 10.23 -5.02
C ALA A 358 12.35 10.07 -4.10
N ALA A 359 12.31 10.64 -2.90
CA ALA A 359 13.38 10.52 -1.92
C ALA A 359 13.46 9.14 -1.23
N PHE A 360 12.35 8.39 -1.19
CA PHE A 360 12.25 7.07 -0.54
C PHE A 360 11.85 5.99 -1.54
N GLN A 361 12.53 5.92 -2.68
CA GLN A 361 12.26 4.84 -3.64
C GLN A 361 12.54 3.46 -3.01
N PRO A 362 11.76 2.41 -3.37
CA PRO A 362 11.95 1.05 -2.86
C PRO A 362 13.39 0.59 -2.98
N GLN A 363 14.02 0.88 -4.11
CA GLN A 363 15.41 0.50 -4.37
C GLN A 363 16.41 1.22 -3.49
N SER A 364 16.13 2.43 -3.01
CA SER A 364 17.02 3.16 -2.11
C SER A 364 16.85 2.71 -0.67
N VAL A 365 15.65 2.24 -0.31
CA VAL A 365 15.26 1.94 1.07
C VAL A 365 15.52 0.47 1.42
N SER A 366 14.97 -0.46 0.63
CA SER A 366 15.08 -1.91 0.87
C SER A 366 16.16 -2.57 0.00
N GLY A 367 16.57 -1.91 -1.08
CA GLY A 367 17.46 -2.49 -2.10
C GLY A 367 16.75 -3.41 -3.09
N ASP A 368 15.44 -3.60 -2.93
CA ASP A 368 14.59 -4.37 -3.82
C ASP A 368 13.54 -3.45 -4.48
N LYS A 369 13.27 -3.69 -5.77
CA LYS A 369 12.27 -2.93 -6.52
C LYS A 369 10.85 -3.34 -6.18
N LEU A 370 10.66 -4.54 -5.65
CA LEU A 370 9.37 -5.18 -5.38
C LEU A 370 9.04 -5.19 -3.88
N SER A 371 9.67 -4.31 -3.10
CA SER A 371 9.39 -4.15 -1.67
C SER A 371 8.98 -2.70 -1.41
N ASN A 372 7.69 -2.43 -1.59
CA ASN A 372 7.13 -1.08 -1.59
C ASN A 372 6.67 -0.61 -0.19
N ARG A 373 6.48 -1.52 0.78
CA ARG A 373 5.97 -1.18 2.12
C ARG A 373 6.74 -0.03 2.77
N LEU A 374 8.05 -0.17 3.01
CA LEU A 374 8.80 0.81 3.82
C LEU A 374 8.81 2.20 3.16
N SER A 375 8.93 2.23 1.83
CA SER A 375 8.79 3.43 1.01
C SER A 375 7.42 4.10 1.13
N PHE A 376 6.34 3.31 1.06
CA PHE A 376 4.98 3.77 1.26
C PHE A 376 4.78 4.37 2.66
N GLN A 377 5.21 3.65 3.70
CA GLN A 377 5.06 4.06 5.09
C GLN A 377 5.84 5.33 5.38
N LEU A 378 7.13 5.40 5.05
CA LEU A 378 7.95 6.59 5.27
C LEU A 378 7.37 7.81 4.55
N SER A 379 7.00 7.66 3.28
CA SER A 379 6.47 8.77 2.49
C SER A 379 5.14 9.28 3.06
N ARG A 380 4.24 8.39 3.49
CA ARG A 380 2.95 8.78 4.08
C ARG A 380 3.10 9.38 5.47
N VAL A 381 3.90 8.76 6.32
CA VAL A 381 4.13 9.21 7.70
C VAL A 381 4.82 10.56 7.71
N LEU A 382 5.84 10.77 6.87
CA LEU A 382 6.50 12.07 6.74
C LEU A 382 5.59 13.12 6.12
N ALA A 383 4.84 12.79 5.05
CA ALA A 383 3.88 13.73 4.49
C ALA A 383 2.83 14.18 5.51
N ALA A 384 2.38 13.29 6.40
CA ALA A 384 1.42 13.61 7.45
C ALA A 384 2.04 14.39 8.62
N ALA A 385 3.26 14.03 9.06
CA ALA A 385 3.95 14.70 10.15
C ALA A 385 4.41 16.11 9.77
N LEU A 386 4.84 16.27 8.50
CA LEU A 386 5.38 17.51 7.99
C LEU A 386 4.29 18.40 7.38
N GLY A 387 3.21 17.84 6.84
CA GLY A 387 2.16 18.64 6.21
C GLY A 387 2.67 19.45 5.02
N GLN A 388 2.17 20.68 4.85
CA GLN A 388 2.55 21.57 3.74
C GLN A 388 3.69 22.49 4.16
N PHE A 389 4.92 22.12 3.82
CA PHE A 389 6.09 23.00 3.94
C PHE A 389 6.61 23.40 2.56
N ASP A 390 7.11 24.62 2.42
CA ASP A 390 7.58 25.19 1.13
C ASP A 390 8.67 24.35 0.43
N ARG A 391 9.46 23.58 1.19
CA ARG A 391 10.54 22.72 0.68
C ARG A 391 10.16 21.24 0.56
N LEU A 392 8.90 20.89 0.84
CA LEU A 392 8.37 19.53 0.68
C LEU A 392 7.38 19.52 -0.49
N SER A 393 7.73 18.84 -1.58
CA SER A 393 6.81 18.62 -2.70
C SER A 393 6.29 17.19 -2.68
N ILE A 394 4.96 17.03 -2.63
CA ILE A 394 4.32 15.71 -2.73
C ILE A 394 3.90 15.49 -4.17
N ASN A 395 4.56 14.55 -4.85
CA ASN A 395 4.15 14.11 -6.17
C ASN A 395 3.02 13.10 -6.04
N VAL A 396 1.79 13.60 -6.14
CA VAL A 396 0.57 12.82 -5.94
C VAL A 396 0.50 11.62 -6.89
N ALA A 397 0.93 11.77 -8.16
CA ALA A 397 0.89 10.69 -9.13
C ALA A 397 1.84 9.54 -8.76
N HIS A 398 3.07 9.86 -8.34
CA HIS A 398 4.02 8.84 -7.87
C HIS A 398 3.60 8.23 -6.51
N MET A 399 2.97 9.02 -5.63
CA MET A 399 2.39 8.48 -4.39
C MET A 399 1.26 7.49 -4.67
N ASP A 400 0.41 7.77 -5.65
CA ASP A 400 -0.67 6.85 -6.05
C ASP A 400 -0.10 5.60 -6.73
N GLN A 401 0.95 5.72 -7.56
CA GLN A 401 1.66 4.55 -8.10
C GLN A 401 2.21 3.65 -6.98
N LEU A 402 2.84 4.25 -5.97
CA LEU A 402 3.35 3.51 -4.82
C LEU A 402 2.24 2.82 -4.01
N VAL A 403 1.04 3.43 -3.94
CA VAL A 403 -0.14 2.79 -3.35
C VAL A 403 -0.56 1.57 -4.17
N TRP A 404 -0.61 1.68 -5.49
CA TRP A 404 -0.95 0.56 -6.38
C TRP A 404 0.04 -0.58 -6.27
N ASP A 405 1.33 -0.27 -6.29
CA ASP A 405 2.41 -1.27 -6.22
C ASP A 405 2.38 -1.99 -4.86
N TYR A 406 2.19 -1.27 -3.76
CA TYR A 406 2.07 -1.90 -2.45
C TYR A 406 0.76 -2.69 -2.27
N ALA A 407 -0.36 -2.18 -2.80
CA ALA A 407 -1.62 -2.92 -2.79
C ALA A 407 -1.52 -4.22 -3.60
N TRP A 408 -0.77 -4.21 -4.70
CA TRP A 408 -0.50 -5.39 -5.50
C TRP A 408 0.30 -6.45 -4.71
N GLU A 409 1.34 -6.04 -3.98
CA GLU A 409 2.13 -6.92 -3.10
C GLU A 409 1.24 -7.62 -2.07
N LEU A 410 0.43 -6.84 -1.35
CA LEU A 410 -0.50 -7.37 -0.34
C LEU A 410 -1.61 -8.24 -0.95
N SER A 411 -2.10 -7.87 -2.13
CA SER A 411 -3.11 -8.68 -2.84
C SER A 411 -2.53 -10.02 -3.27
N ALA A 412 -1.25 -10.08 -3.61
CA ALA A 412 -0.58 -11.33 -3.97
C ALA A 412 -0.34 -12.24 -2.75
N SER A 413 -0.15 -11.67 -1.56
CA SER A 413 -0.02 -12.43 -0.30
C SER A 413 -1.36 -12.91 0.28
N GLY A 414 -2.49 -12.38 -0.22
CA GLY A 414 -3.84 -12.78 0.18
C GLY A 414 -4.44 -11.94 1.32
N GLU A 415 -3.78 -10.84 1.71
CA GLU A 415 -4.13 -10.00 2.86
C GLU A 415 -5.20 -8.93 2.50
N LEU A 416 -6.44 -9.37 2.26
CA LEU A 416 -7.54 -8.51 1.78
C LEU A 416 -7.71 -7.19 2.57
N ALA A 417 -7.82 -7.27 3.90
CA ALA A 417 -8.12 -6.10 4.73
C ALA A 417 -7.04 -5.02 4.63
N ARG A 418 -5.77 -5.43 4.55
CA ARG A 418 -4.63 -4.52 4.43
C ARG A 418 -4.51 -3.96 3.02
N THR A 419 -4.75 -4.78 1.99
CA THR A 419 -4.84 -4.30 0.60
C THR A 419 -5.88 -3.18 0.49
N LEU A 420 -7.08 -3.39 1.04
CA LEU A 420 -8.15 -2.40 1.03
C LEU A 420 -7.73 -1.13 1.76
N PHE A 421 -7.16 -1.24 2.97
CA PHE A 421 -6.64 -0.11 3.72
C PHE A 421 -5.60 0.72 2.94
N VAL A 422 -4.66 0.07 2.25
CA VAL A 422 -3.66 0.76 1.42
C VAL A 422 -4.33 1.51 0.27
N LEU A 423 -5.28 0.89 -0.43
CA LEU A 423 -6.02 1.53 -1.53
C LEU A 423 -6.85 2.74 -1.10
N LEU A 424 -7.28 2.82 0.17
CA LEU A 424 -7.95 4.02 0.70
C LEU A 424 -7.09 5.28 0.65
N HIS A 425 -5.78 5.15 0.44
CA HIS A 425 -4.85 6.28 0.35
C HIS A 425 -4.72 6.87 -1.07
N LEU A 426 -5.35 6.29 -2.11
CA LEU A 426 -5.31 6.88 -3.45
C LEU A 426 -5.98 8.26 -3.45
N SER A 427 -5.39 9.21 -4.16
CA SER A 427 -5.84 10.60 -4.13
C SER A 427 -7.22 10.81 -4.75
N ARG A 428 -7.48 10.17 -5.91
CA ARG A 428 -8.71 10.35 -6.69
C ARG A 428 -9.80 9.38 -6.25
N GLY A 429 -10.99 9.90 -5.95
CA GLY A 429 -12.14 9.10 -5.51
C GLY A 429 -12.57 8.03 -6.51
N SER A 430 -12.57 8.35 -7.82
CA SER A 430 -12.89 7.39 -8.89
C SER A 430 -11.91 6.23 -8.95
N ASP A 431 -10.62 6.51 -8.72
CA ASP A 431 -9.57 5.51 -8.78
C ASP A 431 -9.61 4.62 -7.53
N ARG A 432 -9.90 5.20 -6.35
CA ARG A 432 -10.20 4.45 -5.11
C ARG A 432 -11.37 3.49 -5.28
N GLU A 433 -12.51 4.00 -5.73
CA GLU A 433 -13.72 3.19 -5.91
C GLU A 433 -13.45 2.00 -6.82
N ARG A 434 -12.86 2.27 -8.00
CA ARG A 434 -12.51 1.23 -8.96
C ARG A 434 -11.55 0.20 -8.38
N ALA A 435 -10.49 0.65 -7.71
CA ALA A 435 -9.48 -0.22 -7.11
C ALA A 435 -10.09 -1.18 -6.09
N ILE A 436 -10.91 -0.64 -5.20
CA ILE A 436 -11.54 -1.37 -4.11
C ILE A 436 -12.52 -2.39 -4.66
N GLN A 437 -13.38 -1.99 -5.60
CA GLN A 437 -14.33 -2.90 -6.24
C GLN A 437 -13.62 -4.04 -7.00
N GLU A 438 -12.50 -3.75 -7.68
CA GLU A 438 -11.71 -4.77 -8.37
C GLU A 438 -11.10 -5.79 -7.39
N ILE A 439 -10.51 -5.32 -6.28
CA ILE A 439 -9.97 -6.21 -5.24
C ILE A 439 -11.09 -7.02 -4.56
N LEU A 440 -12.22 -6.40 -4.23
CA LEU A 440 -13.37 -7.12 -3.66
C LEU A 440 -13.89 -8.20 -4.61
N ALA A 441 -13.97 -7.92 -5.92
CA ALA A 441 -14.36 -8.91 -6.93
C ALA A 441 -13.35 -10.06 -7.03
N ARG A 442 -12.05 -9.76 -6.95
CA ARG A 442 -10.98 -10.79 -6.96
C ARG A 442 -11.04 -11.71 -5.75
N PHE A 443 -11.37 -11.16 -4.58
CA PHE A 443 -11.49 -11.91 -3.33
C PHE A 443 -12.92 -12.39 -3.05
N ALA A 444 -13.85 -12.29 -4.01
CA ALA A 444 -15.28 -12.50 -3.79
C ALA A 444 -15.62 -13.86 -3.17
N ALA A 445 -14.89 -14.92 -3.54
CA ALA A 445 -15.06 -16.27 -2.98
C ALA A 445 -14.80 -16.36 -1.45
N HIS A 446 -14.01 -15.44 -0.90
CA HIS A 446 -13.60 -15.43 0.51
C HIS A 446 -14.27 -14.30 1.31
N LEU A 447 -15.21 -13.56 0.71
CA LEU A 447 -15.89 -12.47 1.40
C LEU A 447 -16.84 -13.02 2.48
N PRO A 448 -16.78 -12.49 3.71
CA PRO A 448 -17.61 -12.98 4.82
C PRO A 448 -19.08 -12.61 4.61
N ASP A 449 -20.00 -13.41 5.17
CA ASP A 449 -21.40 -12.99 5.37
C ASP A 449 -21.55 -12.13 6.64
N PRO A 450 -22.58 -11.28 6.74
CA PRO A 450 -22.81 -10.42 7.90
C PRO A 450 -22.96 -11.20 9.22
N LEU A 451 -23.53 -12.40 9.12
CA LEU A 451 -23.76 -13.31 10.24
C LEU A 451 -22.91 -14.55 10.05
N THR A 452 -22.35 -15.06 11.15
CA THR A 452 -21.71 -16.37 11.18
C THR A 452 -22.78 -17.48 11.07
N PRO A 453 -22.40 -18.73 10.79
CA PRO A 453 -23.34 -19.86 10.80
C PRO A 453 -24.08 -20.04 12.14
N GLU A 454 -23.53 -19.50 13.23
CA GLU A 454 -24.09 -19.54 14.59
C GLU A 454 -25.05 -18.37 14.87
N GLY A 455 -25.24 -17.45 13.91
CA GLY A 455 -26.09 -16.27 14.03
C GLY A 455 -25.45 -15.09 14.77
N SER A 456 -24.16 -15.15 15.09
CA SER A 456 -23.41 -14.03 15.68
C SER A 456 -22.89 -13.07 14.59
N PRO A 457 -22.68 -11.77 14.88
CA PRO A 457 -22.14 -10.84 13.89
C PRO A 457 -20.71 -11.22 13.50
N ASN A 458 -20.42 -11.22 12.20
CA ASN A 458 -19.10 -11.56 11.69
C ASN A 458 -18.12 -10.41 11.89
N THR A 459 -17.00 -10.68 12.59
CA THR A 459 -15.97 -9.68 12.88
C THR A 459 -15.30 -9.13 11.63
N THR A 460 -15.06 -9.97 10.62
CA THR A 460 -14.47 -9.55 9.34
C THR A 460 -15.43 -8.65 8.56
N TRP A 461 -16.73 -8.98 8.55
CA TRP A 461 -17.74 -8.10 7.94
C TRP A 461 -17.79 -6.74 8.63
N HIS A 462 -17.78 -6.73 9.97
CA HIS A 462 -17.75 -5.51 10.77
C HIS A 462 -16.50 -4.68 10.46
N HIS A 463 -15.33 -5.31 10.35
CA HIS A 463 -14.09 -4.61 9.99
C HIS A 463 -14.16 -3.95 8.61
N LEU A 464 -14.72 -4.64 7.60
CA LEU A 464 -14.89 -4.07 6.26
C LEU A 464 -15.87 -2.88 6.23
N THR A 465 -16.97 -2.99 6.95
CA THR A 465 -18.08 -2.01 6.87
C THR A 465 -17.96 -0.86 7.85
N ASN A 466 -17.53 -1.11 9.09
CA ASN A 466 -17.45 -0.09 10.13
C ASN A 466 -16.04 0.50 10.26
N ASP A 467 -15.00 -0.34 10.27
CA ASP A 467 -13.63 0.14 10.48
C ASP A 467 -13.09 0.77 9.18
N LEU A 468 -13.24 0.08 8.04
CA LEU A 468 -12.85 0.60 6.72
C LEU A 468 -13.92 1.47 6.04
N GLN A 469 -15.13 1.58 6.62
CA GLN A 469 -16.25 2.38 6.11
C GLN A 469 -16.64 2.06 4.66
N LEU A 470 -16.47 0.80 4.21
CA LEU A 470 -16.83 0.40 2.86
C LEU A 470 -18.35 0.33 2.69
N PRO A 471 -18.90 0.86 1.58
CA PRO A 471 -20.31 0.65 1.25
C PRO A 471 -20.65 -0.83 1.14
N GLU A 472 -21.65 -1.30 1.90
CA GLU A 472 -22.09 -2.70 1.86
C GLU A 472 -22.46 -3.16 0.45
N GLY A 473 -23.01 -2.24 -0.35
CA GLY A 473 -23.38 -2.51 -1.74
C GLY A 473 -22.22 -3.04 -2.58
N TRP A 474 -21.00 -2.54 -2.36
CA TRP A 474 -19.83 -3.00 -3.10
C TRP A 474 -19.49 -4.45 -2.76
N ILE A 475 -19.59 -4.83 -1.48
CA ILE A 475 -19.32 -6.20 -1.03
C ILE A 475 -20.37 -7.16 -1.62
N TRP A 476 -21.64 -6.78 -1.61
CA TRP A 476 -22.72 -7.59 -2.19
C TRP A 476 -22.61 -7.74 -3.70
N VAL A 477 -22.27 -6.66 -4.42
CA VAL A 477 -22.05 -6.72 -5.87
C VAL A 477 -20.89 -7.64 -6.22
N SER A 478 -19.78 -7.61 -5.47
CA SER A 478 -18.67 -8.54 -5.68
C SER A 478 -19.08 -10.01 -5.47
N LYS A 479 -19.91 -10.30 -4.44
CA LYS A 479 -20.48 -11.64 -4.25
C LYS A 479 -21.41 -12.06 -5.38
N ALA A 480 -22.24 -11.14 -5.90
CA ALA A 480 -23.09 -11.39 -7.05
C ALA A 480 -22.28 -11.76 -8.31
N LEU A 481 -21.17 -11.06 -8.56
CA LEU A 481 -20.27 -11.38 -9.67
C LEU A 481 -19.68 -12.79 -9.54
N TYR A 482 -19.33 -13.22 -8.33
CA TYR A 482 -18.87 -14.59 -8.09
C TYR A 482 -19.98 -15.63 -8.26
N ALA A 483 -21.18 -15.35 -7.77
CA ALA A 483 -22.35 -16.22 -7.99
C ALA A 483 -22.61 -16.42 -9.49
N ARG A 484 -22.52 -15.35 -10.28
CA ARG A 484 -22.61 -15.40 -11.75
C ARG A 484 -21.52 -16.26 -12.39
N ASP A 485 -20.28 -16.16 -11.93
CA ASP A 485 -19.15 -16.96 -12.43
C ASP A 485 -19.33 -18.46 -12.11
N THR A 486 -19.81 -18.77 -10.91
CA THR A 486 -20.11 -20.16 -10.48
C THR A 486 -21.41 -20.73 -11.08
N GLY A 487 -22.24 -19.90 -11.69
CA GLY A 487 -23.51 -20.30 -12.30
C GLY A 487 -24.71 -20.37 -11.34
N ASP A 488 -24.62 -19.81 -10.13
CA ASP A 488 -25.72 -19.77 -9.16
C ASP A 488 -26.55 -18.48 -9.32
N ALA A 489 -27.52 -18.52 -10.23
CA ALA A 489 -28.35 -17.36 -10.56
C ALA A 489 -29.28 -16.93 -9.40
N ALA A 490 -29.71 -17.86 -8.52
CA ALA A 490 -30.60 -17.54 -7.41
C ALA A 490 -29.86 -16.70 -6.36
N ARG A 491 -28.63 -17.09 -6.00
CA ARG A 491 -27.77 -16.29 -5.11
C ARG A 491 -27.32 -14.98 -5.76
N GLU A 492 -27.08 -14.98 -7.07
CA GLU A 492 -26.79 -13.74 -7.81
C GLU A 492 -27.89 -12.70 -7.60
N VAL A 493 -29.16 -13.08 -7.75
CA VAL A 493 -30.29 -12.16 -7.55
C VAL A 493 -30.40 -11.68 -6.10
N ASP A 494 -30.28 -12.57 -5.10
CA ASP A 494 -30.31 -12.19 -3.68
C ASP A 494 -29.20 -11.16 -3.36
N PHE A 495 -27.99 -11.40 -3.85
CA PHE A 495 -26.87 -10.48 -3.65
C PHE A 495 -27.04 -9.16 -4.39
N LEU A 496 -27.54 -9.14 -5.64
CA LEU A 496 -27.79 -7.89 -6.37
C LEU A 496 -28.88 -7.04 -5.71
N VAL A 497 -29.94 -7.68 -5.18
CA VAL A 497 -30.98 -7.04 -4.38
C VAL A 497 -30.39 -6.38 -3.14
N ARG A 498 -29.58 -7.09 -2.36
CA ARG A 498 -28.89 -6.53 -1.18
C ARG A 498 -27.90 -5.43 -1.55
N GLY A 499 -27.29 -5.55 -2.73
CA GLY A 499 -26.42 -4.54 -3.33
C GLY A 499 -27.13 -3.29 -3.85
N LYS A 500 -28.46 -3.26 -3.84
CA LYS A 500 -29.31 -2.19 -4.43
C LYS A 500 -29.15 -2.03 -5.95
N ASN A 501 -28.66 -3.06 -6.65
CA ASN A 501 -28.59 -3.11 -8.11
C ASN A 501 -29.86 -3.76 -8.66
N TRP A 502 -30.96 -3.02 -8.57
CA TRP A 502 -32.31 -3.53 -8.83
C TRP A 502 -32.56 -3.93 -10.29
N ASP A 503 -32.06 -3.16 -11.25
CA ASP A 503 -32.28 -3.43 -12.67
C ASP A 503 -31.55 -4.71 -13.12
N ASP A 504 -30.30 -4.91 -12.69
CA ASP A 504 -29.53 -6.14 -12.98
C ASP A 504 -30.14 -7.36 -12.27
N ALA A 505 -30.57 -7.20 -11.01
CA ALA A 505 -31.28 -8.25 -10.27
C ALA A 505 -32.55 -8.67 -11.00
N HIS A 506 -33.35 -7.71 -11.48
CA HIS A 506 -34.58 -7.96 -12.21
C HIS A 506 -34.33 -8.65 -13.55
N ALA A 507 -33.29 -8.23 -14.29
CA ALA A 507 -32.90 -8.84 -15.55
C ALA A 507 -32.48 -10.31 -15.36
N THR A 508 -31.61 -10.61 -14.38
CA THR A 508 -31.19 -12.00 -14.09
C THR A 508 -32.36 -12.84 -13.57
N PHE A 509 -33.22 -12.26 -12.72
CA PHE A 509 -34.42 -12.92 -12.23
C PHE A 509 -35.37 -13.34 -13.35
N CYS A 510 -35.74 -12.41 -14.25
CA CYS A 510 -36.68 -12.72 -15.32
C CYS A 510 -36.10 -13.69 -16.35
N ARG A 511 -34.78 -13.64 -16.59
CA ARG A 511 -34.12 -14.45 -17.60
C ARG A 511 -33.90 -15.90 -17.18
N ILE A 512 -33.53 -16.13 -15.92
CA ILE A 512 -33.13 -17.47 -15.43
C ILE A 512 -33.99 -17.89 -14.24
N VAL A 513 -33.91 -17.16 -13.13
CA VAL A 513 -34.41 -17.65 -11.83
C VAL A 513 -35.92 -17.85 -11.79
N GLY A 514 -36.68 -16.84 -12.25
CA GLY A 514 -38.14 -16.90 -12.35
C GLY A 514 -38.60 -18.07 -13.21
N PRO A 515 -38.11 -18.20 -14.46
CA PRO A 515 -38.40 -19.36 -15.31
C PRO A 515 -38.09 -20.72 -14.65
N THR A 516 -36.88 -20.90 -14.11
CA THR A 516 -36.45 -22.16 -13.50
C THR A 516 -37.33 -22.52 -12.30
N ALA A 517 -37.60 -21.56 -11.40
CA ALA A 517 -38.43 -21.78 -10.21
C ALA A 517 -39.87 -22.15 -10.56
N VAL A 518 -40.45 -21.57 -11.61
CA VAL A 518 -41.79 -21.93 -12.10
C VAL A 518 -41.83 -23.35 -12.67
N ILE A 519 -40.80 -23.74 -13.44
CA ILE A 519 -40.72 -25.08 -14.04
C ILE A 519 -40.54 -26.14 -12.94
N GLU A 520 -39.68 -25.88 -11.96
CA GLU A 520 -39.41 -26.77 -10.82
C GLU A 520 -40.50 -26.72 -9.74
N HIS A 521 -41.45 -25.79 -9.85
CA HIS A 521 -42.50 -25.51 -8.86
C HIS A 521 -41.95 -25.10 -7.48
N ASP A 522 -40.75 -24.49 -7.45
CA ASP A 522 -40.15 -23.95 -6.23
C ASP A 522 -40.67 -22.53 -5.95
N TYR A 523 -41.89 -22.49 -5.41
CA TYR A 523 -42.54 -21.24 -5.02
C TYR A 523 -41.87 -20.57 -3.81
N ALA A 524 -41.12 -21.31 -2.98
CA ALA A 524 -40.49 -20.77 -1.78
C ALA A 524 -39.29 -19.88 -2.13
N THR A 525 -38.45 -20.31 -3.07
CA THR A 525 -37.36 -19.50 -3.59
C THR A 525 -37.90 -18.28 -4.35
N LEU A 526 -38.96 -18.46 -5.13
CA LEU A 526 -39.62 -17.37 -5.84
C LEU A 526 -40.18 -16.31 -4.88
N GLU A 527 -40.84 -16.73 -3.79
CA GLU A 527 -41.36 -15.83 -2.75
C GLU A 527 -40.24 -15.06 -2.04
N THR A 528 -39.18 -15.77 -1.64
CA THR A 528 -38.04 -15.17 -0.94
C THR A 528 -37.39 -14.07 -1.79
N LEU A 529 -37.09 -14.36 -3.06
CA LEU A 529 -36.43 -13.41 -3.96
C LEU A 529 -37.34 -12.23 -4.34
N LEU A 530 -38.62 -12.48 -4.60
CA LEU A 530 -39.58 -11.40 -4.89
C LEU A 530 -39.79 -10.48 -3.69
N SER A 531 -39.84 -11.03 -2.47
CA SER A 531 -39.94 -10.23 -1.25
C SER A 531 -38.73 -9.31 -1.05
N GLY A 532 -37.55 -9.73 -1.53
CA GLY A 532 -36.31 -8.94 -1.49
C GLY A 532 -36.38 -7.63 -2.27
N PHE A 533 -37.21 -7.53 -3.32
CA PHE A 533 -37.42 -6.28 -4.07
C PHE A 533 -38.24 -5.22 -3.31
N GLY A 534 -38.79 -5.56 -2.13
CA GLY A 534 -39.49 -4.65 -1.23
C GLY A 534 -40.93 -4.31 -1.64
N GLU A 535 -41.56 -3.40 -0.89
CA GLU A 535 -42.93 -2.95 -1.18
C GLU A 535 -42.94 -1.87 -2.27
N GLY A 536 -43.58 -2.16 -3.41
CA GLY A 536 -43.68 -1.24 -4.55
C GLY A 536 -42.44 -1.21 -5.46
N PRO A 537 -41.97 -2.37 -5.96
CA PRO A 537 -40.75 -2.48 -6.79
C PRO A 537 -40.82 -1.68 -8.10
N GLU A 538 -42.03 -1.33 -8.57
CA GLU A 538 -42.26 -0.45 -9.73
C GLU A 538 -41.60 0.94 -9.61
N ARG A 539 -41.26 1.39 -8.40
CA ARG A 539 -40.56 2.67 -8.17
C ARG A 539 -39.06 2.61 -8.45
N ASN A 540 -38.46 1.45 -8.22
CA ASN A 540 -37.00 1.28 -8.26
C ASN A 540 -36.54 0.49 -9.48
N VAL A 541 -37.40 -0.35 -10.05
CA VAL A 541 -37.09 -1.25 -11.17
C VAL A 541 -37.81 -0.80 -12.43
N ARG A 542 -37.07 -0.64 -13.53
CA ARG A 542 -37.67 -0.31 -14.83
C ARG A 542 -38.37 -1.54 -15.41
N GLY A 543 -39.63 -1.37 -15.82
CA GLY A 543 -40.37 -2.45 -16.50
C GLY A 543 -40.79 -3.61 -15.59
N TRP A 544 -40.93 -3.37 -14.27
CA TRP A 544 -41.36 -4.40 -13.32
C TRP A 544 -42.65 -5.11 -13.74
N ALA A 545 -43.66 -4.34 -14.17
CA ALA A 545 -44.99 -4.85 -14.53
C ALA A 545 -44.98 -5.90 -15.66
N SER A 546 -44.03 -5.81 -16.60
CA SER A 546 -43.89 -6.75 -17.72
C SER A 546 -42.93 -7.91 -17.44
N GLY A 547 -42.19 -7.89 -16.33
CA GLY A 547 -41.22 -8.94 -15.94
C GLY A 547 -41.58 -9.53 -14.58
N GLY A 548 -40.80 -9.19 -13.54
CA GLY A 548 -41.00 -9.62 -12.14
C GLY A 548 -42.45 -9.55 -11.62
N GLY A 549 -43.23 -8.55 -12.01
CA GLY A 549 -44.65 -8.44 -11.63
C GLY A 549 -45.54 -9.58 -12.16
N VAL A 550 -45.17 -10.18 -13.29
CA VAL A 550 -45.85 -11.36 -13.86
C VAL A 550 -45.64 -12.59 -12.97
N TYR A 551 -44.41 -12.78 -12.48
CA TYR A 551 -44.07 -13.85 -11.54
C TYR A 551 -44.70 -13.62 -10.17
N GLU A 552 -44.77 -12.37 -9.71
CA GLU A 552 -45.44 -12.01 -8.46
C GLU A 552 -46.95 -12.27 -8.51
N ASP A 553 -47.61 -11.82 -9.59
CA ASP A 553 -49.04 -12.07 -9.80
C ASP A 553 -49.32 -13.58 -9.90
N PHE A 554 -48.46 -14.35 -10.57
CA PHE A 554 -48.56 -15.80 -10.64
C PHE A 554 -48.37 -16.49 -9.29
N LEU A 555 -47.32 -16.13 -8.53
CA LEU A 555 -47.05 -16.69 -7.22
C LEU A 555 -48.23 -16.48 -6.26
N ARG A 556 -48.77 -15.26 -6.20
CA ARG A 556 -49.92 -14.94 -5.34
C ARG A 556 -51.17 -15.72 -5.74
N LEU A 557 -51.40 -15.97 -7.03
CA LEU A 557 -52.54 -16.75 -7.53
C LEU A 557 -52.34 -18.26 -7.33
N ALA A 558 -51.09 -18.74 -7.38
CA ALA A 558 -50.72 -20.13 -7.17
C ALA A 558 -50.80 -20.56 -5.69
N THR A 559 -50.44 -19.66 -4.77
CA THR A 559 -50.50 -19.90 -3.32
C THR A 559 -51.87 -19.60 -2.71
N ALA A 560 -52.74 -18.87 -3.43
CA ALA A 560 -54.11 -18.61 -2.99
C ALA A 560 -54.98 -19.87 -2.96
N ARG A 561 -55.86 -19.97 -1.95
CA ARG A 561 -56.86 -21.04 -1.86
C ARG A 561 -57.84 -20.96 -3.03
N SER A 562 -58.26 -22.12 -3.54
CA SER A 562 -59.24 -22.23 -4.63
C SER A 562 -60.51 -21.42 -4.33
N GLY A 563 -60.87 -20.48 -5.20
CA GLY A 563 -62.04 -19.61 -5.05
C GLY A 563 -61.79 -18.28 -4.32
N GLN A 564 -60.57 -18.00 -3.87
CA GLN A 564 -60.16 -16.71 -3.26
C GLN A 564 -59.11 -15.98 -4.09
N ARG A 565 -59.00 -16.29 -5.39
CA ARG A 565 -58.05 -15.62 -6.28
C ARG A 565 -58.57 -14.24 -6.67
N ASP A 566 -57.68 -13.27 -6.69
CA ASP A 566 -58.00 -11.89 -7.06
C ASP A 566 -58.26 -11.78 -8.58
N PRO A 567 -59.48 -11.43 -9.03
CA PRO A 567 -59.82 -11.33 -10.45
C PRO A 567 -59.02 -10.26 -11.18
N HIS A 568 -58.59 -9.18 -10.49
CA HIS A 568 -57.84 -8.10 -11.11
C HIS A 568 -56.41 -8.54 -11.44
N ARG A 569 -55.76 -9.28 -10.53
CA ARG A 569 -54.43 -9.87 -10.77
C ARG A 569 -54.47 -10.95 -11.85
N LEU A 570 -55.52 -11.76 -11.85
CA LEU A 570 -55.72 -12.78 -12.88
C LEU A 570 -55.84 -12.15 -14.27
N ASN A 571 -56.63 -11.07 -14.42
CA ASN A 571 -56.72 -10.33 -15.69
C ASN A 571 -55.39 -9.68 -16.11
N ARG A 572 -54.64 -9.10 -15.17
CA ARG A 572 -53.30 -8.56 -15.44
C ARG A 572 -52.35 -9.65 -15.95
N LEU A 573 -52.32 -10.80 -15.27
CA LEU A 573 -51.47 -11.93 -15.63
C LEU A 573 -51.84 -12.49 -17.01
N VAL A 574 -53.13 -12.66 -17.31
CA VAL A 574 -53.59 -13.09 -18.64
C VAL A 574 -53.14 -12.11 -19.72
N ASN A 575 -53.30 -10.80 -19.49
CA ASN A 575 -52.85 -9.78 -20.45
C ASN A 575 -51.33 -9.80 -20.67
N ALA A 576 -50.54 -9.96 -19.60
CA ALA A 576 -49.10 -10.07 -19.68
C ALA A 576 -48.65 -11.33 -20.45
N LEU A 577 -49.26 -12.48 -20.16
CA LEU A 577 -48.96 -13.75 -20.82
C LEU A 577 -49.34 -13.75 -22.30
N VAL A 578 -50.45 -13.12 -22.69
CA VAL A 578 -50.83 -12.97 -24.11
C VAL A 578 -49.81 -12.07 -24.83
N THR A 579 -49.47 -10.93 -24.25
CA THR A 579 -48.50 -9.99 -24.83
C THR A 579 -47.13 -10.63 -24.98
N MET A 580 -46.67 -11.40 -23.98
CA MET A 580 -45.42 -12.14 -24.05
C MET A 580 -45.50 -13.33 -25.03
N GLY A 581 -46.68 -13.96 -25.17
CA GLY A 581 -46.90 -15.01 -26.17
C GLY A 581 -46.71 -14.52 -27.60
N GLU A 582 -47.13 -13.28 -27.90
CA GLU A 582 -46.94 -12.65 -29.21
C GLU A 582 -45.45 -12.38 -29.50
N THR A 583 -44.70 -11.88 -28.51
CA THR A 583 -43.25 -11.61 -28.66
C THR A 583 -42.42 -12.89 -28.75
N ILE A 584 -42.77 -13.90 -27.97
CA ILE A 584 -42.15 -15.23 -27.94
C ILE A 584 -42.38 -16.02 -29.24
N GLY A 585 -43.54 -15.84 -29.88
CA GLY A 585 -43.86 -16.49 -31.16
C GLY A 585 -42.93 -16.10 -32.30
N HIS A 586 -42.21 -14.97 -32.16
CA HIS A 586 -41.33 -14.42 -33.18
C HIS A 586 -39.85 -14.77 -32.96
N SER A 587 -39.47 -15.33 -31.80
CA SER A 587 -38.08 -15.69 -31.47
C SER A 587 -37.84 -17.21 -31.63
N SER A 588 -37.15 -17.58 -32.71
CA SER A 588 -36.70 -18.96 -32.95
C SER A 588 -35.22 -19.12 -32.60
N GLY A 589 -34.92 -19.67 -31.41
CA GLY A 589 -33.55 -19.95 -30.96
C GLY A 589 -33.52 -20.82 -29.71
N VAL A 590 -32.32 -21.19 -29.24
CA VAL A 590 -32.09 -21.87 -27.93
C VAL A 590 -32.12 -20.86 -26.79
N GLU A 591 -31.72 -19.61 -27.06
CA GLU A 591 -31.82 -18.50 -26.11
C GLU A 591 -33.29 -18.24 -25.72
N GLY A 592 -33.55 -18.10 -24.42
CA GLY A 592 -34.89 -17.91 -23.86
C GLY A 592 -35.78 -19.17 -23.91
N LEU A 593 -35.23 -20.38 -24.08
CA LEU A 593 -36.04 -21.61 -24.01
C LEU A 593 -36.74 -21.77 -22.65
N GLU A 594 -36.01 -21.60 -21.56
CA GLU A 594 -36.55 -21.75 -20.19
C GLU A 594 -37.68 -20.75 -19.93
N GLU A 595 -37.48 -19.49 -20.29
CA GLU A 595 -38.49 -18.43 -20.20
C GLU A 595 -39.78 -18.81 -20.96
N ARG A 596 -39.66 -19.31 -22.19
CA ARG A 596 -40.81 -19.74 -23.00
C ARG A 596 -41.53 -20.95 -22.42
N VAL A 597 -40.79 -21.90 -21.84
CA VAL A 597 -41.37 -23.08 -21.19
C VAL A 597 -42.11 -22.65 -19.93
N ALA A 598 -41.51 -21.80 -19.10
CA ALA A 598 -42.14 -21.26 -17.91
C ALA A 598 -43.43 -20.49 -18.24
N PHE A 599 -43.44 -19.63 -19.25
CA PHE A 599 -44.65 -18.91 -19.63
C PHE A 599 -45.77 -19.82 -20.18
N LYS A 600 -45.43 -20.90 -20.89
CA LYS A 600 -46.40 -21.91 -21.30
C LYS A 600 -46.97 -22.67 -20.10
N GLU A 601 -46.13 -22.96 -19.13
CA GLU A 601 -46.53 -23.63 -17.89
C GLU A 601 -47.44 -22.74 -17.05
N MET A 602 -47.07 -21.47 -16.85
CA MET A 602 -47.93 -20.46 -16.22
C MET A 602 -49.27 -20.33 -16.96
N SER A 603 -49.25 -20.28 -18.30
CA SER A 603 -50.46 -20.20 -19.12
C SER A 603 -51.36 -21.43 -18.95
N ARG A 604 -50.76 -22.63 -18.86
CA ARG A 604 -51.50 -23.89 -18.61
C ARG A 604 -52.19 -23.86 -17.26
N VAL A 605 -51.51 -23.38 -16.22
CA VAL A 605 -52.04 -23.27 -14.87
C VAL A 605 -53.14 -22.20 -14.79
N VAL A 606 -52.90 -21.02 -15.37
CA VAL A 606 -53.88 -19.91 -15.45
C VAL A 606 -55.13 -20.34 -16.23
N ALA A 607 -54.97 -21.06 -17.34
CA ALA A 607 -56.10 -21.61 -18.09
C ALA A 607 -57.00 -22.48 -17.21
N ARG A 608 -56.44 -23.32 -16.34
CA ARG A 608 -57.23 -24.13 -15.38
C ARG A 608 -57.97 -23.27 -14.35
N TRP A 609 -57.34 -22.20 -13.85
CA TRP A 609 -57.99 -21.30 -12.89
C TRP A 609 -59.18 -20.56 -13.50
N THR A 610 -59.05 -20.07 -14.74
CA THR A 610 -60.15 -19.41 -15.46
C THR A 610 -61.34 -20.33 -15.73
N VAL A 611 -61.12 -21.65 -15.78
CA VAL A 611 -62.17 -22.65 -15.95
C VAL A 611 -62.84 -23.04 -14.63
N GLN A 612 -62.24 -22.73 -13.47
CA GLN A 612 -62.83 -23.03 -12.16
C GLN A 612 -63.62 -21.85 -11.57
N GLU A 613 -63.24 -20.62 -11.91
CA GLU A 613 -63.83 -19.39 -11.34
C GLU A 613 -64.99 -18.83 -12.19
N ASP A 614 -65.82 -17.98 -11.58
CA ASP A 614 -67.04 -17.42 -12.19
C ASP A 614 -66.69 -16.46 -13.35
N ALA A 615 -67.21 -16.78 -14.53
CA ALA A 615 -66.87 -16.18 -15.82
C ALA A 615 -67.23 -14.69 -16.01
N LYS A 616 -67.82 -14.03 -15.00
CA LYS A 616 -68.32 -12.64 -15.14
C LYS A 616 -67.22 -11.58 -15.10
N ALA A 617 -66.01 -11.92 -14.63
CA ALA A 617 -64.94 -10.94 -14.42
C ALA A 617 -63.78 -11.00 -15.44
N ILE A 618 -63.75 -11.99 -16.34
CA ILE A 618 -62.57 -12.30 -17.18
C ILE A 618 -62.97 -12.33 -18.66
N GLU A 619 -62.24 -11.60 -19.51
CA GLU A 619 -62.45 -11.62 -20.97
C GLU A 619 -62.06 -12.99 -21.57
N LEU A 620 -63.05 -13.84 -21.82
CA LEU A 620 -62.87 -15.17 -22.44
C LEU A 620 -62.08 -15.14 -23.76
N SER A 621 -62.17 -14.04 -24.52
CA SER A 621 -61.43 -13.84 -25.77
C SER A 621 -59.92 -13.83 -25.57
N ARG A 622 -59.43 -13.22 -24.50
CA ARG A 622 -57.99 -13.15 -24.19
C ARG A 622 -57.47 -14.45 -23.59
N VAL A 623 -58.30 -15.16 -22.84
CA VAL A 623 -57.95 -16.48 -22.28
C VAL A 623 -57.71 -17.51 -23.39
N LEU A 624 -58.39 -17.38 -24.54
CA LEU A 624 -58.16 -18.23 -25.74
C LEU A 624 -56.86 -17.89 -26.49
N GLN A 625 -56.27 -16.73 -26.24
CA GLN A 625 -55.01 -16.27 -26.84
C GLN A 625 -53.78 -16.63 -25.99
N LEU A 626 -53.97 -17.33 -24.86
CA LEU A 626 -52.86 -17.75 -24.00
C LEU A 626 -51.88 -18.67 -24.76
N PRO A 627 -50.56 -18.50 -24.56
CA PRO A 627 -49.56 -19.34 -25.19
C PRO A 627 -49.54 -20.73 -24.52
N LEU A 628 -50.27 -21.67 -25.10
CA LEU A 628 -50.41 -23.04 -24.59
C LEU A 628 -49.67 -24.06 -25.47
N THR A 629 -49.29 -25.19 -24.87
CA THR A 629 -48.91 -26.38 -25.63
C THR A 629 -50.13 -26.97 -26.35
N GLY A 630 -49.90 -27.71 -27.45
CA GLY A 630 -50.99 -28.18 -28.32
C GLY A 630 -52.02 -29.06 -27.60
N ASP A 631 -51.56 -29.88 -26.66
CA ASP A 631 -52.40 -30.69 -25.77
C ASP A 631 -53.21 -29.84 -24.78
N ALA A 632 -52.56 -28.88 -24.10
CA ALA A 632 -53.22 -27.98 -23.16
C ALA A 632 -54.28 -27.10 -23.83
N ARG A 633 -54.02 -26.65 -25.06
CA ARG A 633 -54.97 -25.87 -25.87
C ARG A 633 -56.21 -26.68 -26.22
N LEU A 634 -56.07 -27.96 -26.58
CA LEU A 634 -57.21 -28.84 -26.86
C LEU A 634 -58.08 -29.04 -25.63
N VAL A 635 -57.47 -29.29 -24.47
CA VAL A 635 -58.19 -29.45 -23.20
C VAL A 635 -58.94 -28.18 -22.84
N GLN A 636 -58.27 -27.02 -22.86
CA GLN A 636 -58.89 -25.75 -22.53
C GLN A 636 -60.06 -25.41 -23.47
N THR A 637 -59.89 -25.61 -24.79
CA THR A 637 -60.94 -25.33 -25.78
C THR A 637 -62.15 -26.25 -25.57
N ALA A 638 -61.91 -27.53 -25.28
CA ALA A 638 -62.98 -28.49 -24.96
C ALA A 638 -63.74 -28.08 -23.68
N GLU A 639 -63.04 -27.67 -22.63
CA GLU A 639 -63.65 -27.29 -21.35
C GLU A 639 -64.42 -25.96 -21.45
N MET A 640 -63.87 -24.98 -22.14
CA MET A 640 -64.54 -23.71 -22.44
C MET A 640 -65.79 -23.90 -23.29
N SER A 641 -65.73 -24.75 -24.32
CA SER A 641 -66.90 -25.05 -25.15
C SER A 641 -68.01 -25.74 -24.34
N ARG A 642 -67.66 -26.68 -23.45
CA ARG A 642 -68.62 -27.31 -22.53
C ARG A 642 -69.32 -26.28 -21.63
N ARG A 643 -68.57 -25.33 -21.06
CA ARG A 643 -69.14 -24.24 -20.24
C ARG A 643 -70.03 -23.30 -21.04
N TYR A 644 -69.59 -22.88 -22.23
CA TYR A 644 -70.39 -22.03 -23.10
C TYR A 644 -71.72 -22.71 -23.44
N TYR A 645 -71.69 -23.97 -23.88
CA TYR A 645 -72.91 -24.73 -24.16
C TYR A 645 -73.74 -25.01 -22.90
N SER A 646 -73.14 -25.27 -21.73
CA SER A 646 -73.92 -25.46 -20.51
C SER A 646 -74.64 -24.18 -20.07
N VAL A 647 -74.04 -23.01 -20.23
CA VAL A 647 -74.67 -21.72 -19.91
C VAL A 647 -75.77 -21.39 -20.92
N VAL A 648 -75.54 -21.61 -22.21
CA VAL A 648 -76.56 -21.43 -23.27
C VAL A 648 -77.75 -22.38 -23.05
N MET A 649 -77.50 -23.63 -22.66
CA MET A 649 -78.55 -24.61 -22.37
C MET A 649 -79.27 -24.35 -21.04
N ALA A 650 -78.61 -23.73 -20.06
CA ALA A 650 -79.22 -23.34 -18.77
C ALA A 650 -80.02 -22.03 -18.83
N GLY A 651 -79.67 -21.11 -19.74
CA GLY A 651 -80.42 -19.86 -20.00
C GLY A 651 -81.57 -20.02 -21.00
N GLY A 652 -81.79 -21.23 -21.51
CA GLY A 652 -82.83 -21.57 -22.49
C GLY A 652 -84.18 -21.97 -21.90
N TYR A 653 -84.45 -21.68 -20.62
CA TYR A 653 -85.75 -21.89 -19.97
C TYR A 653 -86.31 -20.58 -19.40
#